data_AF-A0A9D6N3D7-F1
#
_entry.id   AF-A0A9D6N3D7-F1
#
_cell.length_a   1.000
_cell.length_b   1.000
_cell.length_c   1.000
_cell.angle_alpha   90.00
_cell.angle_beta   90.00
_cell.angle_gamma   90.00
#
_symmetry.space_group_name_H-M   'P 1'
#
loop_
_entity.id
_entity.type
_entity.pdbx_description
1 polymer ?
#
loop_
_entity_poly.entity_id
_entity_poly.type
_entity_poly.pdbx_seq_one_letter_code
_entity_poly.pdbx_strand_id
1 'polypeptide(L)'
;MIPAPSRGRETAVIDGLTLGIPDPGLVVLIGPAGCGKSTLAARHFRSTEVISSDACRAMVSDDETDLSATPAAFELLGLLLDKRLEHYRLAVVDATNLRAEHRQLLVQTARRHHLDAVAVVLDVPLELCEKRNRERLRQVPARALEAQWRDLRQSVAGIHSEGFREVHVLCTQEQIEGLRLQRTPLPPWRLEERGPFDIIGDVHGCCDELEELLARLGYRAEQRDGEPVLSPPPGRRAIFLGDLVDRGPRILDTVRLVRRMTCEGWALCLPGNHDDKFCRKLLGHRVKIAHGLDRSVAEVEALPPPVRERWVPRALEFLQSLVSHYVLDEGSLVVAHAGMKESLQGRSSRRVRDFALYGDTTGETDELGLPVRRDWALRYRGRATVVYGHTPVLRARWVNGTINIDTGCVFGGRLTALRYPEMELVSVPARRVHAQPARPLSSARPDSPAMPPEIPVGRRVVQTPGGKRILLREEEARAALETLRRLGVDPRWQIYLPARVPPARSRADLPEHPLEALETLRAQGVRRAVFEELHPGSRGVVVLCREDSEAVDRFGFSEPRPGCAYRLAGPVDVDRLRAAAGPLWGELRTDWLCLECALGIDGGLAPLYVLASEGAVHAGDIAFHLYHTTRLAARDPGYLRPTRYRWVDLYDQRSREEAFCWWQELTASGVPGCVVQPRELRHGSVQPALQCRSPEHLGEAPTPASSPREYSRALRQFAFGLEALERFVAREPLPRVQECLLAQVALQAD
;
A
#
# COMPACT_ATOMS: atom_id res chain seq x y z
N MET A 1 -19.00 24.75 20.03
CA MET A 1 -20.28 24.01 20.09
C MET A 1 -20.53 23.35 18.74
N ILE A 2 -20.06 22.12 18.60
CA ILE A 2 -20.59 21.15 17.64
C ILE A 2 -21.29 20.14 18.56
N PRO A 3 -22.60 19.89 18.43
CA PRO A 3 -23.29 19.06 19.41
C PRO A 3 -22.75 17.63 19.34
N ALA A 4 -22.41 17.06 20.49
CA ALA A 4 -22.19 15.63 20.61
C ALA A 4 -23.46 14.88 20.15
N PRO A 5 -23.35 13.77 19.40
CA PRO A 5 -24.53 13.04 18.95
C PRO A 5 -25.23 12.45 20.18
N SER A 6 -26.35 13.07 20.57
CA SER A 6 -27.25 12.59 21.60
C SER A 6 -27.73 11.20 21.22
N ARG A 7 -27.47 10.23 22.11
CA ARG A 7 -28.09 8.90 22.06
C ARG A 7 -29.56 9.03 22.46
N GLY A 8 -30.38 9.35 21.47
CA GLY A 8 -31.84 9.32 21.50
C GLY A 8 -32.31 9.34 20.06
N ARG A 9 -32.63 8.18 19.49
CA ARG A 9 -33.09 8.06 18.09
C ARG A 9 -34.57 8.40 18.02
N GLU A 10 -34.89 9.68 17.99
CA GLU A 10 -36.21 10.18 17.59
C GLU A 10 -36.27 10.30 16.06
N THR A 11 -37.45 10.04 15.48
CA THR A 11 -37.76 10.27 14.08
C THR A 11 -37.75 11.78 13.83
N ALA A 12 -36.60 12.32 13.43
CA ALA A 12 -36.47 13.73 13.13
C ALA A 12 -37.27 14.06 11.86
N VAL A 13 -38.47 14.61 12.04
CA VAL A 13 -39.12 15.41 10.99
C VAL A 13 -38.18 16.58 10.70
N ILE A 14 -37.85 16.78 9.43
CA ILE A 14 -36.79 17.70 9.05
C ILE A 14 -37.23 19.16 9.27
N ASP A 15 -36.66 19.82 10.30
CA ASP A 15 -36.69 21.27 10.53
C ASP A 15 -35.55 21.96 9.76
N GLY A 16 -35.64 21.99 8.42
CA GLY A 16 -34.69 22.69 7.55
C GLY A 16 -34.34 21.95 6.25
N LEU A 17 -34.28 22.65 5.12
CA LEU A 17 -34.22 22.05 3.78
C LEU A 17 -32.88 21.41 3.37
N THR A 18 -31.92 21.14 4.28
CA THR A 18 -30.60 20.56 3.92
C THR A 18 -30.33 19.24 4.63
N LEU A 19 -30.04 18.17 3.87
CA LEU A 19 -29.71 16.84 4.38
C LEU A 19 -28.24 16.46 4.12
N GLY A 20 -27.55 16.00 5.16
CA GLY A 20 -26.21 15.44 5.05
C GLY A 20 -26.24 14.01 4.51
N ILE A 21 -25.46 13.71 3.47
CA ILE A 21 -25.29 12.35 2.94
C ILE A 21 -23.82 11.94 2.95
N PRO A 22 -23.47 10.71 3.35
CA PRO A 22 -22.09 10.25 3.33
C PRO A 22 -21.60 10.13 1.88
N ASP A 23 -20.42 10.67 1.58
CA ASP A 23 -19.72 10.43 0.31
C ASP A 23 -18.27 10.03 0.62
N PRO A 24 -17.89 8.75 0.48
CA PRO A 24 -18.68 7.63 -0.05
C PRO A 24 -19.67 7.03 0.96
N GLY A 25 -20.71 6.36 0.45
CA GLY A 25 -21.70 5.67 1.28
C GLY A 25 -22.87 5.09 0.49
N LEU A 26 -23.89 4.62 1.19
CA LEU A 26 -25.14 4.12 0.63
C LEU A 26 -26.30 5.04 1.01
N VAL A 27 -27.08 5.46 0.02
CA VAL A 27 -28.38 6.11 0.20
C VAL A 27 -29.48 5.15 -0.29
N VAL A 28 -30.45 4.85 0.56
CA VAL A 28 -31.59 4.01 0.20
C VAL A 28 -32.84 4.88 0.13
N LEU A 29 -33.41 5.02 -1.07
CA LEU A 29 -34.69 5.72 -1.25
C LEU A 29 -35.83 4.76 -0.93
N ILE A 30 -36.79 5.20 -0.12
CA ILE A 30 -37.88 4.35 0.40
C ILE A 30 -39.22 5.04 0.14
N GLY A 31 -40.18 4.32 -0.45
CA GLY A 31 -41.53 4.83 -0.64
C GLY A 31 -42.28 4.16 -1.79
N PRO A 32 -43.62 4.31 -1.86
CA PRO A 32 -44.45 3.68 -2.89
C PRO A 32 -44.15 4.21 -4.30
N ALA A 33 -44.67 3.54 -5.31
CA ALA A 33 -44.70 4.07 -6.67
C ALA A 33 -45.36 5.46 -6.71
N GLY A 34 -44.86 6.38 -7.55
CA GLY A 34 -45.42 7.73 -7.67
C GLY A 34 -45.08 8.71 -6.54
N CYS A 35 -44.35 8.31 -5.48
CA CYS A 35 -44.00 9.26 -4.40
C CYS A 35 -42.90 10.28 -4.77
N GLY A 36 -42.17 10.08 -5.88
CA GLY A 36 -41.15 11.03 -6.38
C GLY A 36 -39.69 10.59 -6.19
N LYS A 37 -39.40 9.34 -5.78
CA LYS A 37 -38.02 8.83 -5.58
C LYS A 37 -37.11 9.05 -6.79
N SER A 38 -37.51 8.58 -7.96
CA SER A 38 -36.70 8.68 -9.18
C SER A 38 -36.47 10.14 -9.60
N THR A 39 -37.47 11.01 -9.38
CA THR A 39 -37.34 12.46 -9.59
C THR A 39 -36.33 13.08 -8.62
N LEU A 40 -36.41 12.72 -7.33
CA LEU A 40 -35.46 13.14 -6.31
C LEU A 40 -34.04 12.66 -6.66
N ALA A 41 -33.91 11.40 -7.09
CA ALA A 41 -32.66 10.78 -7.48
C ALA A 41 -32.02 11.54 -8.64
N ALA A 42 -32.77 11.76 -9.72
CA ALA A 42 -32.31 12.45 -10.93
C ALA A 42 -31.92 13.91 -10.67
N ARG A 43 -32.56 14.57 -9.70
CA ARG A 43 -32.27 15.97 -9.36
C ARG A 43 -30.97 16.14 -8.57
N HIS A 44 -30.67 15.21 -7.66
CA HIS A 44 -29.59 15.41 -6.68
C HIS A 44 -28.37 14.52 -6.87
N PHE A 45 -28.48 13.47 -7.68
CA PHE A 45 -27.41 12.50 -7.89
C PHE A 45 -27.11 12.33 -9.37
N ARG A 46 -25.86 11.94 -9.68
CA ARG A 46 -25.45 11.60 -11.04
C ARG A 46 -26.18 10.33 -11.47
N SER A 47 -26.50 10.19 -12.75
CA SER A 47 -27.10 8.95 -13.28
C SER A 47 -26.26 7.70 -12.96
N THR A 48 -24.93 7.85 -12.92
CA THR A 48 -24.00 6.78 -12.55
C THR A 48 -23.99 6.46 -11.06
N GLU A 49 -24.56 7.29 -10.19
CA GLU A 49 -24.69 7.03 -8.74
C GLU A 49 -25.96 6.26 -8.40
N VAL A 50 -26.98 6.33 -9.27
CA VAL A 50 -28.30 5.73 -9.04
C VAL A 50 -28.35 4.31 -9.61
N ILE A 51 -28.72 3.36 -8.75
CA ILE A 51 -28.98 1.97 -9.10
C ILE A 51 -30.49 1.75 -8.98
N SER A 52 -31.19 1.80 -10.12
CA SER A 52 -32.64 1.64 -10.18
C SER A 52 -33.03 0.20 -10.49
N SER A 53 -33.99 -0.36 -9.74
CA SER A 53 -34.52 -1.70 -10.03
C SER A 53 -35.22 -1.77 -11.40
N ASP A 54 -35.80 -0.66 -11.86
CA ASP A 54 -36.46 -0.58 -13.16
C ASP A 54 -35.41 -0.52 -14.30
N ALA A 55 -34.32 0.23 -14.10
CA ALA A 55 -33.20 0.25 -15.04
C ALA A 55 -32.48 -1.11 -15.13
N CYS A 56 -32.25 -1.78 -13.99
CA CYS A 56 -31.67 -3.13 -13.96
C CYS A 56 -32.55 -4.14 -14.70
N ARG A 57 -33.87 -3.99 -14.64
CA ARG A 57 -34.81 -4.83 -15.36
C ARG A 57 -34.73 -4.60 -16.87
N ALA A 58 -34.75 -3.34 -17.30
CA ALA A 58 -34.54 -3.01 -18.71
C ALA A 58 -33.22 -3.58 -19.25
N MET A 59 -32.14 -3.57 -18.46
CA MET A 59 -30.86 -4.16 -18.86
C MET A 59 -30.88 -5.68 -19.05
N VAL A 60 -31.78 -6.40 -18.38
CA VAL A 60 -31.85 -7.88 -18.47
C VAL A 60 -32.94 -8.38 -19.41
N SER A 61 -33.98 -7.59 -19.68
CA SER A 61 -35.16 -7.99 -20.48
C SER A 61 -35.50 -7.05 -21.64
N ASP A 62 -34.72 -5.99 -21.87
CA ASP A 62 -35.01 -4.89 -22.79
C ASP A 62 -36.33 -4.13 -22.50
N ASP A 63 -36.97 -4.40 -21.35
CA ASP A 63 -38.26 -3.83 -20.94
C ASP A 63 -38.34 -3.63 -19.41
N GLU A 64 -38.45 -2.37 -18.95
CA GLU A 64 -38.61 -2.01 -17.53
C GLU A 64 -39.96 -2.42 -16.91
N THR A 65 -40.89 -2.91 -17.72
CA THR A 65 -42.22 -3.35 -17.28
C THR A 65 -42.33 -4.86 -17.09
N ASP A 66 -41.35 -5.64 -17.58
CA ASP A 66 -41.35 -7.11 -17.48
C ASP A 66 -41.12 -7.59 -16.03
N LEU A 67 -42.22 -7.93 -15.35
CA LEU A 67 -42.19 -8.41 -13.97
C LEU A 67 -41.50 -9.77 -13.81
N SER A 68 -41.43 -10.59 -14.87
CA SER A 68 -40.78 -11.91 -14.81
C SER A 68 -39.27 -11.78 -14.57
N ALA A 69 -38.67 -10.69 -15.06
CA ALA A 69 -37.26 -10.36 -14.87
C ALA A 69 -36.92 -9.77 -13.48
N THR A 70 -37.88 -9.68 -12.54
CA THR A 70 -37.63 -9.09 -11.21
C THR A 70 -36.48 -9.74 -10.45
N PRO A 71 -36.40 -11.09 -10.35
CA PRO A 71 -35.31 -11.73 -9.63
C PRO A 71 -33.94 -11.37 -10.21
N ALA A 72 -33.79 -11.45 -11.55
CA ALA A 72 -32.54 -11.09 -12.25
C ALA A 72 -32.18 -9.61 -12.09
N ALA A 73 -33.17 -8.71 -12.11
CA ALA A 73 -32.95 -7.29 -11.90
C ALA A 73 -32.39 -6.97 -10.49
N PHE A 74 -32.90 -7.65 -9.45
CA PHE A 74 -32.38 -7.47 -8.08
C PHE A 74 -31.01 -8.14 -7.87
N GLU A 75 -30.71 -9.22 -8.58
CA GLU A 75 -29.36 -9.80 -8.62
C GLU A 75 -28.35 -8.81 -9.22
N LEU A 76 -28.68 -8.21 -10.38
CA LEU A 76 -27.85 -7.18 -11.00
C LEU A 76 -27.69 -5.94 -10.12
N LEU A 77 -28.78 -5.47 -9.48
CA LEU A 77 -28.74 -4.36 -8.52
C LEU A 77 -27.77 -4.65 -7.38
N GLY A 78 -27.84 -5.87 -6.81
CA GLY A 78 -26.94 -6.31 -5.73
C GLY A 78 -25.48 -6.31 -6.16
N LEU A 79 -25.18 -6.82 -7.37
CA LEU A 79 -23.84 -6.84 -7.93
C LEU A 79 -23.29 -5.41 -8.16
N LEU A 80 -24.10 -4.53 -8.75
CA LEU A 80 -23.72 -3.13 -8.97
C LEU A 80 -23.47 -2.41 -7.65
N LEU A 81 -24.35 -2.60 -6.65
CA LEU A 81 -24.18 -2.02 -5.33
C LEU A 81 -22.87 -2.48 -4.69
N ASP A 82 -22.62 -3.79 -4.68
CA ASP A 82 -21.41 -4.36 -4.09
C ASP A 82 -20.14 -3.79 -4.73
N LYS A 83 -20.08 -3.74 -6.07
CA LYS A 83 -18.94 -3.18 -6.81
C LYS A 83 -18.75 -1.68 -6.59
N ARG A 84 -19.84 -0.90 -6.50
CA ARG A 84 -19.71 0.54 -6.21
C ARG A 84 -19.12 0.80 -4.82
N LEU A 85 -19.58 0.08 -3.81
CA LEU A 85 -19.10 0.25 -2.43
C LEU A 85 -17.68 -0.32 -2.24
N GLU A 86 -17.32 -1.37 -2.97
CA GLU A 86 -15.94 -1.87 -3.08
C GLU A 86 -15.00 -0.76 -3.58
N HIS A 87 -15.43 -0.03 -4.63
CA HIS A 87 -14.67 1.06 -5.24
C HIS A 87 -14.85 2.45 -4.60
N TYR A 88 -15.36 2.53 -3.35
CA TYR A 88 -15.55 3.79 -2.63
C TYR A 88 -16.37 4.83 -3.40
N ARG A 89 -17.47 4.39 -4.03
CA ARG A 89 -18.40 5.29 -4.70
C ARG A 89 -19.71 5.38 -3.94
N LEU A 90 -20.27 6.57 -3.85
CA LEU A 90 -21.66 6.78 -3.45
C LEU A 90 -22.59 5.93 -4.31
N ALA A 91 -23.47 5.16 -3.67
CA ALA A 91 -24.50 4.37 -4.30
C ALA A 91 -25.88 4.80 -3.78
N VAL A 92 -26.80 5.07 -4.70
CA VAL A 92 -28.19 5.45 -4.39
C VAL A 92 -29.09 4.37 -4.93
N VAL A 93 -29.77 3.64 -4.06
CA VAL A 93 -30.69 2.57 -4.48
C VAL A 93 -32.08 3.17 -4.68
N ASP A 94 -32.54 3.19 -5.94
CA ASP A 94 -33.88 3.60 -6.32
C ASP A 94 -34.76 2.37 -6.58
N ALA A 95 -35.49 1.97 -5.55
CA ALA A 95 -36.53 0.95 -5.59
C ALA A 95 -37.60 1.32 -4.54
N THR A 96 -38.71 0.58 -4.47
CA THR A 96 -39.73 0.88 -3.46
C THR A 96 -39.22 0.66 -2.03
N ASN A 97 -38.36 -0.35 -1.82
CA ASN A 97 -37.66 -0.65 -0.55
C ASN A 97 -38.58 -0.74 0.68
N LEU A 98 -39.81 -1.23 0.49
CA LEU A 98 -40.87 -1.24 1.52
C LEU A 98 -40.72 -2.37 2.53
N ARG A 99 -40.08 -3.47 2.14
CA ARG A 99 -39.87 -4.65 3.00
C ARG A 99 -38.58 -4.55 3.80
N ALA A 100 -38.66 -4.89 5.09
CA ALA A 100 -37.52 -4.83 6.01
C ALA A 100 -36.40 -5.79 5.60
N GLU A 101 -36.73 -7.00 5.10
CA GLU A 101 -35.72 -7.98 4.71
C GLU A 101 -34.84 -7.44 3.57
N HIS A 102 -35.43 -6.75 2.59
CA HIS A 102 -34.70 -6.16 1.48
C HIS A 102 -33.77 -5.03 1.95
N ARG A 103 -34.26 -4.13 2.82
CA ARG A 103 -33.45 -3.03 3.36
C ARG A 103 -32.26 -3.55 4.19
N GLN A 104 -32.49 -4.60 4.98
CA GLN A 104 -31.41 -5.22 5.76
C GLN A 104 -30.29 -5.76 4.88
N LEU A 105 -30.57 -6.34 3.71
CA LEU A 105 -29.54 -6.79 2.77
C LEU A 105 -28.70 -5.63 2.22
N LEU A 106 -29.33 -4.48 1.93
CA LEU A 106 -28.65 -3.28 1.47
C LEU A 106 -27.72 -2.73 2.57
N VAL A 107 -28.22 -2.62 3.81
CA VAL A 107 -27.45 -2.17 4.98
C VAL A 107 -26.30 -3.14 5.27
N GLN A 108 -26.52 -4.46 5.20
CA GLN A 108 -25.48 -5.47 5.36
C GLN A 108 -24.39 -5.32 4.30
N THR A 109 -24.76 -5.04 3.05
CA THR A 109 -23.80 -4.79 1.96
C THR A 109 -22.92 -3.59 2.29
N ALA A 110 -23.49 -2.46 2.71
CA ALA A 110 -22.71 -1.30 3.16
C ALA A 110 -21.78 -1.62 4.35
N ARG A 111 -22.27 -2.40 5.33
CA ARG A 111 -21.47 -2.82 6.49
C ARG A 111 -20.30 -3.73 6.13
N ARG A 112 -20.47 -4.67 5.18
CA ARG A 112 -19.38 -5.52 4.67
C ARG A 112 -18.24 -4.68 4.10
N HIS A 113 -18.61 -3.57 3.44
CA HIS A 113 -17.68 -2.57 2.91
C HIS A 113 -17.33 -1.47 3.93
N HIS A 114 -17.69 -1.59 5.21
CA HIS A 114 -17.37 -0.59 6.26
C HIS A 114 -17.76 0.85 5.89
N LEU A 115 -18.90 1.03 5.22
CA LEU A 115 -19.50 2.31 4.86
C LEU A 115 -20.84 2.50 5.56
N ASP A 116 -21.22 3.76 5.74
CA ASP A 116 -22.50 4.13 6.32
C ASP A 116 -23.64 4.02 5.30
N ALA A 117 -24.83 3.70 5.80
CA ALA A 117 -26.07 3.69 5.03
C ALA A 117 -27.04 4.73 5.61
N VAL A 118 -27.65 5.54 4.75
CA VAL A 118 -28.68 6.53 5.09
C VAL A 118 -29.99 6.18 4.38
N ALA A 119 -31.11 6.29 5.09
CA ALA A 119 -32.43 6.10 4.51
C ALA A 119 -33.10 7.45 4.23
N VAL A 120 -33.64 7.63 3.03
CA VAL A 120 -34.49 8.77 2.67
C VAL A 120 -35.88 8.25 2.32
N VAL A 121 -36.82 8.53 3.20
CA VAL A 121 -38.18 8.03 3.17
C VAL A 121 -39.11 9.11 2.62
N LEU A 122 -39.88 8.79 1.57
CA LEU A 122 -40.89 9.67 0.99
C LEU A 122 -42.29 9.16 1.41
N ASP A 123 -42.78 9.66 2.55
CA ASP A 123 -44.10 9.35 3.12
C ASP A 123 -45.13 10.41 2.71
N VAL A 124 -45.44 10.45 1.41
CA VAL A 124 -46.40 11.40 0.83
C VAL A 124 -47.83 10.84 0.80
N PRO A 125 -48.87 11.69 0.74
CA PRO A 125 -50.27 11.24 0.66
C PRO A 125 -50.54 10.31 -0.53
N LEU A 126 -51.45 9.36 -0.34
CA LEU A 126 -51.81 8.36 -1.36
C LEU A 126 -52.38 9.03 -2.61
N GLU A 127 -53.20 10.06 -2.44
CA GLU A 127 -53.84 10.82 -3.52
C GLU A 127 -52.80 11.46 -4.45
N LEU A 128 -51.68 11.92 -3.89
CA LEU A 128 -50.57 12.49 -4.66
C LEU A 128 -49.83 11.39 -5.42
N CYS A 129 -49.59 10.23 -4.79
CA CYS A 129 -49.00 9.07 -5.46
C CYS A 129 -49.85 8.61 -6.65
N GLU A 130 -51.17 8.52 -6.46
CA GLU A 130 -52.12 8.13 -7.50
C GLU A 130 -52.15 9.11 -8.67
N LYS A 131 -52.18 10.42 -8.37
CA LYS A 131 -52.13 11.47 -9.39
C LYS A 131 -50.89 11.31 -10.27
N ARG A 132 -49.72 11.16 -9.65
CA ARG A 132 -48.45 10.98 -10.37
C ARG A 132 -48.37 9.65 -11.11
N ASN A 133 -48.91 8.58 -10.54
CA ASN A 133 -48.89 7.26 -11.15
C ASN A 133 -49.69 7.22 -12.46
N ARG A 134 -50.75 8.03 -12.61
CA ARG A 134 -51.50 8.17 -13.87
C ARG A 134 -50.68 8.83 -14.99
N GLU A 135 -49.68 9.62 -14.66
CA GLU A 135 -48.81 10.34 -15.60
C GLU A 135 -47.57 9.53 -16.01
N ARG A 136 -47.35 8.34 -15.41
CA ARG A 136 -46.21 7.48 -15.69
C ARG A 136 -46.47 6.55 -16.87
N LEU A 137 -45.40 6.26 -17.63
CA LEU A 137 -45.40 5.22 -18.67
C LEU A 137 -45.82 3.86 -18.11
N ARG A 138 -45.23 3.45 -16.98
CA ARG A 138 -45.64 2.27 -16.21
C ARG A 138 -46.56 2.68 -15.06
N GLN A 139 -47.83 2.32 -15.16
CA GLN A 139 -48.82 2.55 -14.12
C GLN A 139 -48.92 1.33 -13.19
N VAL A 140 -48.73 1.54 -11.89
CA VAL A 140 -48.99 0.50 -10.88
C VAL A 140 -50.50 0.42 -10.61
N PRO A 141 -51.13 -0.77 -10.59
CA PRO A 141 -52.56 -0.90 -10.28
C PRO A 141 -52.92 -0.26 -8.94
N ALA A 142 -54.08 0.40 -8.84
CA ALA A 142 -54.50 1.15 -7.64
C ALA A 142 -54.44 0.30 -6.35
N ARG A 143 -54.91 -0.95 -6.40
CA ARG A 143 -54.82 -1.89 -5.26
C ARG A 143 -53.38 -2.17 -4.81
N ALA A 144 -52.45 -2.32 -5.76
CA ALA A 144 -51.04 -2.55 -5.46
C ALA A 144 -50.36 -1.28 -4.93
N LEU A 145 -50.75 -0.11 -5.43
CA LEU A 145 -50.25 1.17 -4.94
C LEU A 145 -50.72 1.46 -3.50
N GLU A 146 -52.00 1.19 -3.20
CA GLU A 146 -52.54 1.32 -1.85
C GLU A 146 -51.86 0.35 -0.86
N ALA A 147 -51.60 -0.90 -1.30
CA ALA A 147 -50.83 -1.86 -0.51
C ALA A 147 -49.40 -1.34 -0.22
N GLN A 148 -48.70 -0.83 -1.23
CA GLN A 148 -47.37 -0.24 -1.07
C GLN A 148 -47.36 0.94 -0.08
N TRP A 149 -48.39 1.80 -0.13
CA TRP A 149 -48.52 2.92 0.79
C TRP A 149 -48.76 2.46 2.23
N ARG A 150 -49.61 1.43 2.44
CA ARG A 150 -49.82 0.84 3.76
C ARG A 150 -48.56 0.17 4.31
N ASP A 151 -47.84 -0.57 3.47
CA ASP A 151 -46.56 -1.21 3.83
C ASP A 151 -45.52 -0.17 4.28
N LEU A 152 -45.46 0.99 3.61
CA LEU A 152 -44.62 2.10 4.06
C LEU A 152 -44.99 2.53 5.47
N ARG A 153 -46.25 2.93 5.70
CA ARG A 153 -46.68 3.49 6.99
C ARG A 153 -46.48 2.53 8.17
N GLN A 154 -46.64 1.23 7.93
CA GLN A 154 -46.39 0.22 8.95
C GLN A 154 -44.90 0.03 9.26
N SER A 155 -44.01 0.29 8.29
CA SER A 155 -42.58 0.02 8.42
C SER A 155 -41.75 1.24 8.86
N VAL A 156 -42.20 2.48 8.61
CA VAL A 156 -41.44 3.73 8.88
C VAL A 156 -40.86 3.78 10.30
N ALA A 157 -41.66 3.46 11.32
CA ALA A 157 -41.21 3.50 12.73
C ALA A 157 -40.07 2.51 13.02
N GLY A 158 -40.00 1.39 12.30
CA GLY A 158 -39.00 0.34 12.48
C GLY A 158 -37.64 0.63 11.83
N ILE A 159 -37.59 1.51 10.82
CA ILE A 159 -36.39 1.71 9.97
C ILE A 159 -35.16 2.14 10.80
N HIS A 160 -35.34 2.94 11.86
CA HIS A 160 -34.25 3.38 12.73
C HIS A 160 -33.53 2.24 13.46
N SER A 161 -34.16 1.08 13.60
CA SER A 161 -33.59 -0.11 14.24
C SER A 161 -32.83 -1.01 13.25
N GLU A 162 -32.98 -0.80 11.94
CA GLU A 162 -32.45 -1.67 10.89
C GLU A 162 -30.96 -1.44 10.59
N GLY A 163 -30.36 -0.43 11.23
CA GLY A 163 -28.92 -0.21 11.15
C GLY A 163 -28.47 0.89 10.20
N PHE A 164 -29.39 1.68 9.66
CA PHE A 164 -29.08 2.97 9.06
C PHE A 164 -28.43 3.90 10.08
N ARG A 165 -27.46 4.69 9.62
CA ARG A 165 -26.81 5.74 10.41
C ARG A 165 -27.82 6.84 10.73
N GLU A 166 -28.52 7.29 9.71
CA GLU A 166 -29.53 8.35 9.74
C GLU A 166 -30.74 7.91 8.88
N VAL A 167 -31.93 8.34 9.30
CA VAL A 167 -33.20 8.10 8.59
C VAL A 167 -33.90 9.45 8.50
N HIS A 168 -34.17 9.88 7.27
CA HIS A 168 -34.78 11.15 6.96
C HIS A 168 -36.16 10.91 6.36
N VAL A 169 -37.21 11.54 6.90
CA VAL A 169 -38.58 11.37 6.45
C VAL A 169 -39.09 12.67 5.83
N LEU A 170 -39.51 12.59 4.56
CA LEU A 170 -40.10 13.67 3.77
C LEU A 170 -41.60 13.39 3.60
N CYS A 171 -42.44 14.28 4.10
CA CYS A 171 -43.89 14.08 4.16
C CYS A 171 -44.68 14.95 3.18
N THR A 172 -44.07 16.04 2.70
CA THR A 172 -44.73 17.08 1.89
C THR A 172 -44.00 17.32 0.58
N GLN A 173 -44.72 17.90 -0.40
CA GLN A 173 -44.14 18.24 -1.69
C GLN A 173 -43.10 19.35 -1.55
N GLU A 174 -43.36 20.32 -0.68
CA GLU A 174 -42.48 21.45 -0.37
C GLU A 174 -41.15 20.97 0.23
N GLN A 175 -41.18 19.96 1.09
CA GLN A 175 -39.95 19.34 1.62
C GLN A 175 -39.13 18.65 0.52
N ILE A 176 -39.78 17.94 -0.41
CA ILE A 176 -39.10 17.27 -1.53
C ILE A 176 -38.52 18.29 -2.53
N GLU A 177 -39.28 19.35 -2.84
CA GLU A 177 -38.86 20.39 -3.79
C GLU A 177 -37.82 21.34 -3.22
N GLY A 178 -37.91 21.66 -1.93
CA GLY A 178 -36.95 22.52 -1.25
C GLY A 178 -35.64 21.82 -0.88
N LEU A 179 -35.60 20.48 -0.90
CA LEU A 179 -34.46 19.69 -0.42
C LEU A 179 -33.14 20.10 -1.09
N ARG A 180 -32.10 20.24 -0.28
CA ARG A 180 -30.70 20.38 -0.67
C ARG A 180 -29.90 19.25 -0.04
N LEU A 181 -28.98 18.65 -0.79
CA LEU A 181 -28.09 17.62 -0.24
C LEU A 181 -26.70 18.23 -0.02
N GLN A 182 -26.14 18.00 1.16
CA GLN A 182 -24.75 18.29 1.48
C GLN A 182 -23.98 16.97 1.57
N ARG A 183 -22.98 16.80 0.72
CA ARG A 183 -22.11 15.63 0.77
C ARG A 183 -21.09 15.80 1.88
N THR A 184 -21.01 14.82 2.77
CA THR A 184 -20.12 14.82 3.91
C THR A 184 -19.08 13.72 3.74
N PRO A 185 -17.79 14.06 3.58
CA PRO A 185 -16.74 13.05 3.55
C PRO A 185 -16.66 12.33 4.90
N LEU A 186 -16.28 11.05 4.89
CA LEU A 186 -16.02 10.34 6.15
C LEU A 186 -14.88 11.03 6.91
N PRO A 187 -14.92 11.10 8.26
CA PRO A 187 -13.92 11.81 9.06
C PRO A 187 -12.45 11.48 8.77
N PRO A 188 -12.08 10.23 8.39
CA PRO A 188 -10.70 9.91 7.97
C PRO A 188 -10.23 10.64 6.70
N TRP A 189 -11.14 11.04 5.81
CA TRP A 189 -10.77 11.71 4.56
C TRP A 189 -10.38 13.17 4.82
N ARG A 190 -9.09 13.43 4.72
CA ARG A 190 -8.47 14.76 4.77
C ARG A 190 -7.62 14.97 3.50
N LEU A 191 -8.19 14.58 2.36
CA LEU A 191 -7.49 14.54 1.06
C LEU A 191 -6.85 15.86 0.64
N GLU A 192 -7.50 16.98 1.00
CA GLU A 192 -7.04 18.33 0.70
C GLU A 192 -5.82 18.74 1.55
N GLU A 193 -5.55 18.04 2.65
CA GLU A 193 -4.41 18.32 3.50
C GLU A 193 -3.16 17.59 2.95
N ARG A 194 -2.35 18.34 2.20
CA ARG A 194 -1.13 17.85 1.51
C ARG A 194 0.14 17.92 2.35
N GLY A 195 0.08 18.62 3.49
CA GLY A 195 1.24 18.92 4.32
C GLY A 195 1.96 20.19 3.85
N PRO A 196 3.27 20.32 4.14
CA PRO A 196 4.16 19.34 4.77
C PRO A 196 3.80 18.94 6.21
N PHE A 197 4.10 17.69 6.60
CA PHE A 197 3.78 17.13 7.91
C PHE A 197 5.02 16.67 8.68
N ASP A 198 4.98 16.82 10.01
CA ASP A 198 5.90 16.14 10.93
C ASP A 198 5.12 15.07 11.70
N ILE A 199 5.27 13.81 11.30
CA ILE A 199 4.52 12.68 11.86
C ILE A 199 5.32 12.09 13.02
N ILE A 200 4.79 12.17 14.24
CA ILE A 200 5.49 11.84 15.49
C ILE A 200 4.92 10.53 16.05
N GLY A 201 5.83 9.60 16.40
CA GLY A 201 5.49 8.31 16.99
C GLY A 201 4.95 8.37 18.42
N ASP A 202 4.84 7.20 19.04
CA ASP A 202 4.19 7.04 20.35
C ASP A 202 4.98 7.74 21.47
N VAL A 203 4.31 8.63 22.20
CA VAL A 203 4.97 9.54 23.17
C VAL A 203 5.02 8.95 24.58
N HIS A 204 3.95 8.28 25.00
CA HIS A 204 3.80 7.63 26.31
C HIS A 204 4.24 8.54 27.48
N GLY A 205 3.74 9.78 27.54
CA GLY A 205 4.08 10.70 28.63
C GLY A 205 5.53 11.20 28.68
N CYS A 206 6.36 10.90 27.67
CA CYS A 206 7.75 11.38 27.54
C CYS A 206 7.77 12.84 27.02
N CYS A 207 7.16 13.75 27.78
CA CYS A 207 6.94 15.14 27.37
C CYS A 207 8.25 15.90 27.14
N ASP A 208 9.27 15.64 27.95
CA ASP A 208 10.59 16.26 27.81
C ASP A 208 11.24 15.92 26.46
N GLU A 209 11.19 14.65 26.06
CA GLU A 209 11.66 14.19 24.76
C GLU A 209 10.80 14.77 23.62
N LEU A 210 9.49 14.91 23.83
CA LEU A 210 8.61 15.55 22.86
C LEU A 210 8.96 17.03 22.64
N GLU A 211 9.16 17.79 23.71
CA GLU A 211 9.58 19.20 23.65
C GLU A 211 10.94 19.34 22.92
N GLU A 212 11.90 18.45 23.20
CA GLU A 212 13.20 18.43 22.51
C GLU A 212 13.05 18.10 21.01
N LEU A 213 12.23 17.10 20.67
CA LEU A 213 11.98 16.72 19.28
C LEU A 213 11.32 17.85 18.49
N LEU A 214 10.30 18.48 19.07
CA LEU A 214 9.61 19.61 18.46
C LEU A 214 10.56 20.80 18.26
N ALA A 215 11.44 21.09 19.22
CA ALA A 215 12.48 22.11 19.06
C ALA A 215 13.44 21.77 17.90
N ARG A 216 13.89 20.51 17.78
CA ARG A 216 14.73 20.06 16.65
C ARG A 216 14.02 20.15 15.30
N LEU A 217 12.71 19.93 15.27
CA LEU A 217 11.87 20.10 14.08
C LEU A 217 11.57 21.58 13.76
N GLY A 218 12.00 22.51 14.62
CA GLY A 218 11.88 23.96 14.41
C GLY A 218 10.61 24.59 14.99
N TYR A 219 9.85 23.87 15.81
CA TYR A 219 8.69 24.43 16.52
C TYR A 219 9.17 25.42 17.58
N ARG A 220 8.49 26.55 17.67
CA ARG A 220 8.84 27.62 18.61
C ARG A 220 7.85 27.63 19.76
N ALA A 221 8.38 27.71 20.98
CA ALA A 221 7.59 27.88 22.19
C ALA A 221 7.45 29.36 22.53
N GLU A 222 6.20 29.80 22.68
CA GLU A 222 5.85 31.12 23.20
C GLU A 222 4.99 30.96 24.46
N GLN A 223 5.13 31.85 25.42
CA GLN A 223 4.29 31.84 26.61
C GLN A 223 3.02 32.66 26.34
N ARG A 224 1.85 32.03 26.48
CA ARG A 224 0.55 32.72 26.36
C ARG A 224 -0.38 32.25 27.46
N ASP A 225 -0.83 33.21 28.27
CA ASP A 225 -1.68 32.99 29.44
C ASP A 225 -1.04 32.05 30.48
N GLY A 226 0.29 32.09 30.61
CA GLY A 226 1.05 31.25 31.56
C GLY A 226 1.21 29.79 31.13
N GLU A 227 0.81 29.44 29.90
CA GLU A 227 1.00 28.11 29.33
C GLU A 227 1.82 28.20 28.02
N PRO A 228 2.71 27.22 27.73
CA PRO A 228 3.44 27.18 26.48
C PRO A 228 2.51 26.94 25.28
N VAL A 229 2.62 27.79 24.27
CA VAL A 229 2.05 27.65 22.93
C VAL A 229 3.17 27.23 22.00
N LEU A 230 2.96 26.20 21.20
CA LEU A 230 3.90 25.81 20.14
C LEU A 230 3.38 26.26 18.79
N SER A 231 4.17 27.08 18.08
CA SER A 231 3.92 27.42 16.68
C SER A 231 4.81 26.58 15.76
N PRO A 232 4.26 25.95 14.71
CA PRO A 232 5.06 25.18 13.76
C PRO A 232 5.94 26.09 12.88
N PRO A 233 6.99 25.54 12.24
CA PRO A 233 7.62 26.19 11.10
C PRO A 233 6.58 26.56 10.02
N PRO A 234 6.78 27.64 9.26
CA PRO A 234 5.82 28.09 8.24
C PRO A 234 5.39 26.96 7.30
N GLY A 235 4.07 26.75 7.18
CA GLY A 235 3.47 25.74 6.30
C GLY A 235 3.51 24.29 6.80
N ARG A 236 4.15 24.00 7.94
CA ARG A 236 4.19 22.63 8.52
C ARG A 236 3.08 22.40 9.53
N ARG A 237 2.68 21.14 9.67
CA ARG A 237 1.72 20.68 10.68
C ARG A 237 2.19 19.38 11.32
N ALA A 238 2.00 19.23 12.64
CA ALA A 238 2.33 17.98 13.33
C ALA A 238 1.23 16.93 13.16
N ILE A 239 1.59 15.65 13.15
CA ILE A 239 0.64 14.53 13.26
C ILE A 239 1.11 13.59 14.35
N PHE A 240 0.33 13.43 15.41
CA PHE A 240 0.63 12.49 16.49
C PHE A 240 -0.03 11.13 16.24
N LEU A 241 0.75 10.06 16.29
CA LEU A 241 0.26 8.69 16.04
C LEU A 241 -0.52 8.08 17.21
N GLY A 242 -0.58 8.75 18.35
CA GLY A 242 -1.31 8.32 19.53
C GLY A 242 -0.40 7.81 20.64
N ASP A 243 -0.99 7.06 21.56
CA ASP A 243 -0.36 6.60 22.81
C ASP A 243 0.35 7.76 23.52
N LEU A 244 -0.41 8.84 23.75
CA LEU A 244 0.08 10.03 24.46
C LEU A 244 0.27 9.75 25.95
N VAL A 245 -0.52 8.81 26.48
CA VAL A 245 -0.62 8.50 27.90
C VAL A 245 0.10 7.22 28.30
N ASP A 246 0.08 6.97 29.61
CA ASP A 246 0.67 5.81 30.29
C ASP A 246 2.20 5.80 30.29
N ARG A 247 2.78 5.16 31.30
CA ARG A 247 4.22 4.86 31.46
C ARG A 247 5.14 6.05 31.75
N GLY A 248 5.18 7.09 30.92
CA GLY A 248 6.14 8.20 31.08
C GLY A 248 5.90 9.08 32.31
N PRO A 249 6.80 10.06 32.57
CA PRO A 249 6.79 10.86 33.79
C PRO A 249 5.93 12.14 33.74
N ARG A 250 5.48 12.58 32.56
CA ARG A 250 4.75 13.84 32.35
C ARG A 250 3.53 13.61 31.45
N ILE A 251 2.61 12.76 31.90
CA ILE A 251 1.48 12.27 31.08
C ILE A 251 0.46 13.37 30.82
N LEU A 252 -0.02 14.07 31.85
CA LEU A 252 -1.05 15.11 31.66
C LEU A 252 -0.50 16.32 30.90
N ASP A 253 0.79 16.62 31.03
CA ASP A 253 1.46 17.67 30.25
C ASP A 253 1.51 17.31 28.77
N THR A 254 1.81 16.05 28.43
CA THR A 254 1.79 15.55 27.05
C THR A 254 0.40 15.73 26.44
N VAL A 255 -0.67 15.32 27.15
CA VAL A 255 -2.06 15.49 26.69
C VAL A 255 -2.42 16.96 26.55
N ARG A 256 -2.02 17.83 27.49
CA ARG A 256 -2.27 19.28 27.41
C ARG A 256 -1.62 19.88 26.17
N LEU A 257 -0.34 19.58 25.93
CA LEU A 257 0.44 20.10 24.81
C LEU A 257 -0.18 19.71 23.47
N VAL A 258 -0.40 18.41 23.26
CA VAL A 258 -0.94 17.88 21.99
C VAL A 258 -2.38 18.35 21.76
N ARG A 259 -3.21 18.40 22.81
CA ARG A 259 -4.56 18.96 22.72
C ARG A 259 -4.52 20.41 22.27
N ARG A 260 -3.66 21.23 22.87
CA ARG A 260 -3.54 22.66 22.51
C ARG A 260 -3.13 22.84 21.06
N MET A 261 -2.10 22.13 20.60
CA MET A 261 -1.68 22.15 19.19
C MET A 261 -2.82 21.74 18.25
N THR A 262 -3.63 20.76 18.65
CA THR A 262 -4.80 20.32 17.87
C THR A 262 -5.90 21.39 17.82
N CYS A 263 -6.23 22.01 18.96
CA CYS A 263 -7.22 23.09 19.05
C CYS A 263 -6.83 24.33 18.25
N GLU A 264 -5.53 24.64 18.17
CA GLU A 264 -5.00 25.78 17.40
C GLU A 264 -4.84 25.47 15.90
N GLY A 265 -5.10 24.23 15.47
CA GLY A 265 -4.96 23.81 14.09
C GLY A 265 -3.53 23.41 13.68
N TRP A 266 -2.56 23.47 14.60
CA TRP A 266 -1.16 23.13 14.36
C TRP A 266 -0.86 21.63 14.37
N ALA A 267 -1.79 20.81 14.84
CA ALA A 267 -1.63 19.36 14.82
C ALA A 267 -2.90 18.61 14.40
N LEU A 268 -2.70 17.40 13.88
CA LEU A 268 -3.67 16.31 13.92
C LEU A 268 -3.21 15.30 14.97
N CYS A 269 -4.15 14.57 15.57
CA CYS A 269 -3.85 13.52 16.53
C CYS A 269 -4.74 12.31 16.27
N LEU A 270 -4.13 11.14 16.37
CA LEU A 270 -4.81 9.84 16.34
C LEU A 270 -4.91 9.30 17.77
N PRO A 271 -5.92 8.47 18.09
CA PRO A 271 -5.93 7.75 19.35
C PRO A 271 -5.03 6.53 19.25
N GLY A 272 -4.22 6.29 20.27
CA GLY A 272 -3.60 4.98 20.51
C GLY A 272 -4.47 4.07 21.38
N ASN A 273 -4.06 2.81 21.54
CA ASN A 273 -4.82 1.88 22.38
C ASN A 273 -4.74 2.23 23.87
N HIS A 274 -3.66 2.89 24.32
CA HIS A 274 -3.56 3.42 25.67
C HIS A 274 -4.49 4.61 25.87
N ASP A 275 -4.56 5.51 24.88
CA ASP A 275 -5.46 6.67 24.91
C ASP A 275 -6.94 6.25 24.97
N ASP A 276 -7.36 5.27 24.15
CA ASP A 276 -8.73 4.73 24.17
C ASP A 276 -9.09 4.13 25.53
N LYS A 277 -8.15 3.38 26.13
CA LYS A 277 -8.34 2.75 27.43
C LYS A 277 -8.42 3.79 28.56
N PHE A 278 -7.59 4.83 28.51
CA PHE A 278 -7.62 5.94 29.44
C PHE A 278 -8.91 6.76 29.31
N CYS A 279 -9.35 7.05 28.08
CA CYS A 279 -10.64 7.69 27.80
C CYS A 279 -11.82 6.91 28.42
N ARG A 280 -11.87 5.59 28.23
CA ARG A 280 -12.88 4.72 28.87
C ARG A 280 -12.82 4.77 30.40
N LYS A 281 -11.62 4.82 30.98
CA LYS A 281 -11.44 4.97 32.44
C LYS A 281 -12.01 6.29 32.95
N LEU A 282 -11.75 7.41 32.26
CA LEU A 282 -12.27 8.73 32.59
C LEU A 282 -13.80 8.81 32.46
N LEU A 283 -14.41 8.06 31.53
CA LEU A 283 -15.86 7.89 31.41
C LEU A 283 -16.49 7.04 32.53
N GLY A 284 -15.69 6.50 33.45
CA GLY A 284 -16.16 5.65 34.54
C GLY A 284 -16.37 4.18 34.15
N HIS A 285 -15.95 3.76 32.96
CA HIS A 285 -16.04 2.34 32.58
C HIS A 285 -15.06 1.49 33.40
N ARG A 286 -15.45 0.24 33.70
CA ARG A 286 -14.55 -0.74 34.31
C ARG A 286 -13.50 -1.20 33.29
N VAL A 287 -12.23 -0.90 33.56
CA VAL A 287 -11.08 -1.33 32.74
C VAL A 287 -10.00 -1.94 33.62
N LYS A 288 -9.24 -2.91 33.10
CA LYS A 288 -8.09 -3.51 33.79
C LYS A 288 -6.95 -2.47 33.90
N ILE A 289 -6.54 -2.12 35.12
CA ILE A 289 -5.36 -1.25 35.33
C ILE A 289 -4.10 -2.09 35.09
N ALA A 290 -3.41 -1.80 33.99
CA ALA A 290 -2.22 -2.52 33.54
C ALA A 290 -1.50 -1.69 32.46
N HIS A 291 -0.22 -2.02 32.21
CA HIS A 291 0.62 -1.44 31.16
C HIS A 291 0.85 0.08 31.28
N GLY A 292 0.81 0.63 32.50
CA GLY A 292 1.11 2.04 32.79
C GLY A 292 -0.11 2.93 33.04
N LEU A 293 -1.33 2.40 32.90
CA LEU A 293 -2.57 3.13 33.18
C LEU A 293 -2.67 3.60 34.65
N ASP A 294 -2.05 2.88 35.57
CA ASP A 294 -1.91 3.25 36.97
C ASP A 294 -1.25 4.62 37.14
N ARG A 295 -0.22 4.94 36.33
CA ARG A 295 0.47 6.24 36.37
C ARG A 295 -0.41 7.37 35.86
N SER A 296 -1.12 7.16 34.75
CA SER A 296 -2.07 8.15 34.21
C SER A 296 -3.19 8.47 35.20
N VAL A 297 -3.74 7.45 35.87
CA VAL A 297 -4.76 7.64 36.91
C VAL A 297 -4.17 8.39 38.11
N ALA A 298 -2.98 8.02 38.56
CA ALA A 298 -2.31 8.69 39.68
C ALA A 298 -2.05 10.18 39.40
N GLU A 299 -1.62 10.57 38.21
CA GLU A 299 -1.45 11.99 37.86
C GLU A 299 -2.78 12.76 37.89
N VAL A 300 -3.89 12.15 37.42
CA VAL A 300 -5.23 12.78 37.50
C VAL A 300 -5.71 12.90 38.94
N GLU A 301 -5.48 11.89 39.77
CA GLU A 301 -5.87 11.87 41.18
C GLU A 301 -5.07 12.87 42.02
N ALA A 302 -3.82 13.12 41.64
CA ALA A 302 -2.95 14.11 42.27
C ALA A 302 -3.32 15.57 41.94
N LEU A 303 -4.15 15.82 40.91
CA LEU A 303 -4.60 17.18 40.59
C LEU A 303 -5.50 17.75 41.71
N PRO A 304 -5.34 19.05 42.06
CA PRO A 304 -6.28 19.74 42.93
C PRO A 304 -7.71 19.64 42.37
N PRO A 305 -8.75 19.45 43.21
CA PRO A 305 -10.14 19.30 42.76
C PRO A 305 -10.61 20.33 41.72
N PRO A 306 -10.41 21.65 41.88
CA PRO A 306 -10.87 22.63 40.89
C PRO A 306 -10.12 22.55 39.55
N VAL A 307 -8.88 22.05 39.55
CA VAL A 307 -8.09 21.84 38.33
C VAL A 307 -8.57 20.57 37.62
N ARG A 308 -8.79 19.49 38.39
CA ARG A 308 -9.29 18.21 37.88
C ARG A 308 -10.67 18.34 37.23
N GLU A 309 -11.59 19.06 37.86
CA GLU A 309 -12.94 19.34 37.34
C GLU A 309 -12.93 20.10 36.02
N ARG A 310 -11.89 20.89 35.74
CA ARG A 310 -11.71 21.59 34.46
C ARG A 310 -10.95 20.76 33.43
N TRP A 311 -9.97 19.98 33.87
CA TRP A 311 -9.08 19.23 33.00
C TRP A 311 -9.76 17.97 32.42
N VAL A 312 -10.45 17.18 33.26
CA VAL A 312 -11.04 15.90 32.83
C VAL A 312 -12.05 16.07 31.69
N PRO A 313 -13.02 17.01 31.74
CA PRO A 313 -13.95 17.20 30.62
C PRO A 313 -13.26 17.59 29.32
N ARG A 314 -12.22 18.44 29.38
CA ARG A 314 -11.45 18.87 28.21
C ARG A 314 -10.60 17.75 27.61
N ALA A 315 -10.04 16.90 28.46
CA ALA A 315 -9.31 15.72 28.01
C ALA A 315 -10.26 14.70 27.38
N LEU A 316 -11.44 14.47 27.97
CA LEU A 316 -12.48 13.61 27.41
C LEU A 316 -12.96 14.11 26.04
N GLU A 317 -13.30 15.40 25.93
CA GLU A 317 -13.71 16.02 24.66
C GLU A 317 -12.65 15.79 23.57
N PHE A 318 -11.38 16.04 23.90
CA PHE A 318 -10.26 15.81 22.99
C PHE A 318 -10.14 14.33 22.58
N LEU A 319 -10.02 13.41 23.54
CA LEU A 319 -9.81 11.98 23.27
C LEU A 319 -10.98 11.34 22.52
N GLN A 320 -12.22 11.77 22.80
CA GLN A 320 -13.41 11.28 22.09
C GLN A 320 -13.51 11.82 20.66
N SER A 321 -12.91 12.97 20.37
CA SER A 321 -12.92 13.58 19.03
C SER A 321 -11.94 12.93 18.04
N LEU A 322 -10.97 12.15 18.53
CA LEU A 322 -9.89 11.60 17.70
C LEU A 322 -10.40 10.58 16.68
N VAL A 323 -9.93 10.73 15.45
CA VAL A 323 -10.25 9.85 14.32
C VAL A 323 -9.26 8.70 14.28
N SER A 324 -9.71 7.48 13.96
CA SER A 324 -8.86 6.28 14.05
C SER A 324 -7.66 6.28 13.10
N HIS A 325 -7.77 6.95 11.96
CA HIS A 325 -6.72 7.15 10.97
C HIS A 325 -7.08 8.33 10.08
N TYR A 326 -6.09 8.87 9.37
CA TYR A 326 -6.32 9.87 8.32
C TYR A 326 -5.78 9.39 6.98
N VAL A 327 -6.49 9.75 5.91
CA VAL A 327 -6.07 9.64 4.51
C VAL A 327 -5.83 11.06 4.01
N LEU A 328 -4.58 11.35 3.66
CA LEU A 328 -4.01 12.67 3.41
C LEU A 328 -3.35 12.72 2.03
N ASP A 329 -2.99 13.91 1.58
CA ASP A 329 -2.31 14.18 0.32
C ASP A 329 -2.92 13.42 -0.87
N GLU A 330 -4.19 13.68 -1.16
CA GLU A 330 -4.94 13.02 -2.25
C GLU A 330 -4.96 11.47 -2.20
N GLY A 331 -4.69 10.89 -1.02
CA GLY A 331 -4.61 9.44 -0.82
C GLY A 331 -3.20 8.87 -0.94
N SER A 332 -2.18 9.72 -1.07
CA SER A 332 -0.77 9.30 -1.09
C SER A 332 -0.21 9.00 0.29
N LEU A 333 -0.82 9.53 1.36
CA LEU A 333 -0.38 9.34 2.74
C LEU A 333 -1.52 8.82 3.62
N VAL A 334 -1.22 7.81 4.43
CA VAL A 334 -2.11 7.31 5.48
C VAL A 334 -1.35 7.25 6.80
N VAL A 335 -1.98 7.77 7.85
CA VAL A 335 -1.46 7.74 9.22
C VAL A 335 -2.45 6.98 10.11
N ALA A 336 -1.94 6.02 10.88
CA ALA A 336 -2.73 5.20 11.81
C ALA A 336 -1.84 4.76 12.98
N HIS A 337 -2.39 4.55 14.17
CA HIS A 337 -1.58 4.18 15.34
C HIS A 337 -0.86 2.83 15.16
N ALA A 338 -1.58 1.73 14.92
CA ALA A 338 -1.01 0.39 14.71
C ALA A 338 -0.89 -0.01 13.22
N GLY A 339 -1.27 0.89 12.32
CA GLY A 339 -1.26 0.67 10.87
C GLY A 339 -2.62 0.56 10.22
N MET A 340 -2.63 0.45 8.87
CA MET A 340 -3.87 0.37 8.09
C MET A 340 -3.67 -0.33 6.74
N LYS A 341 -4.43 -1.40 6.49
CA LYS A 341 -4.50 -2.06 5.17
C LYS A 341 -5.26 -1.21 4.16
N GLU A 342 -4.89 -1.28 2.89
CA GLU A 342 -5.53 -0.52 1.80
C GLU A 342 -7.06 -0.70 1.76
N SER A 343 -7.54 -1.92 1.94
CA SER A 343 -8.98 -2.22 1.94
C SER A 343 -9.77 -1.54 3.08
N LEU A 344 -9.09 -1.02 4.11
CA LEU A 344 -9.69 -0.36 5.27
C LEU A 344 -9.47 1.17 5.28
N GLN A 345 -8.60 1.69 4.41
CA GLN A 345 -8.24 3.12 4.38
C GLN A 345 -9.44 3.99 3.99
N GLY A 346 -9.70 5.05 4.75
CA GLY A 346 -10.82 5.97 4.50
C GLY A 346 -12.18 5.42 4.93
N ARG A 347 -12.25 4.21 5.49
CA ARG A 347 -13.52 3.57 5.92
C ARG A 347 -13.83 3.85 7.38
N SER A 348 -15.08 3.67 7.78
CA SER A 348 -15.53 3.92 9.15
C SER A 348 -16.36 2.75 9.67
N SER A 349 -15.75 1.94 10.53
CA SER A 349 -16.46 0.91 11.28
C SER A 349 -15.71 0.57 12.56
N ARG A 350 -16.37 -0.15 13.48
CA ARG A 350 -15.71 -0.69 14.67
C ARG A 350 -14.49 -1.54 14.30
N ARG A 351 -14.59 -2.39 13.28
CA ARG A 351 -13.49 -3.23 12.81
C ARG A 351 -12.31 -2.41 12.27
N VAL A 352 -12.60 -1.33 11.53
CA VAL A 352 -11.55 -0.41 11.04
C VAL A 352 -10.86 0.30 12.21
N ARG A 353 -11.63 0.76 13.19
CA ARG A 353 -11.08 1.38 14.42
C ARG A 353 -10.23 0.39 15.22
N ASP A 354 -10.70 -0.84 15.40
CA ASP A 354 -9.96 -1.88 16.12
C ASP A 354 -8.64 -2.21 15.40
N PHE A 355 -8.66 -2.32 14.06
CA PHE A 355 -7.43 -2.52 13.29
C PHE A 355 -6.44 -1.37 13.48
N ALA A 356 -6.92 -0.12 13.41
CA ALA A 356 -6.10 1.06 13.58
C ALA A 356 -5.44 1.15 14.98
N LEU A 357 -6.13 0.65 16.02
CA LEU A 357 -5.66 0.72 17.41
C LEU A 357 -4.77 -0.48 17.81
N TYR A 358 -5.06 -1.67 17.28
CA TYR A 358 -4.45 -2.91 17.79
C TYR A 358 -3.70 -3.72 16.73
N GLY A 359 -3.80 -3.35 15.44
CA GLY A 359 -3.22 -4.08 14.31
C GLY A 359 -4.02 -5.32 13.91
N ASP A 360 -3.40 -6.24 13.17
CA ASP A 360 -4.03 -7.47 12.65
C ASP A 360 -3.95 -8.62 13.67
N THR A 361 -4.71 -8.51 14.76
CA THR A 361 -4.76 -9.54 15.81
C THR A 361 -5.39 -10.84 15.32
N THR A 362 -4.81 -11.99 15.66
CA THR A 362 -5.38 -13.32 15.34
C THR A 362 -6.54 -13.72 16.26
N GLY A 363 -6.62 -13.08 17.44
CA GLY A 363 -7.53 -13.45 18.52
C GLY A 363 -6.90 -14.38 19.56
N GLU A 364 -5.69 -14.88 19.30
CA GLU A 364 -4.90 -15.69 20.22
C GLU A 364 -3.97 -14.82 21.08
N THR A 365 -3.55 -15.35 22.23
CA THR A 365 -2.53 -14.74 23.10
C THR A 365 -1.30 -15.62 23.16
N ASP A 366 -0.12 -15.01 23.18
CA ASP A 366 1.15 -15.71 23.37
C ASP A 366 1.38 -16.14 24.83
N GLU A 367 2.53 -16.79 25.09
CA GLU A 367 2.97 -17.24 26.42
C GLU A 367 3.15 -16.10 27.43
N LEU A 368 3.27 -14.85 26.96
CA LEU A 368 3.39 -13.64 27.77
C LEU A 368 2.02 -12.94 27.96
N GLY A 369 0.93 -13.53 27.48
CA GLY A 369 -0.43 -13.00 27.56
C GLY A 369 -0.71 -11.82 26.61
N LEU A 370 0.14 -11.60 25.62
CA LEU A 370 0.00 -10.53 24.62
C LEU A 370 -0.70 -11.06 23.36
N PRO A 371 -1.53 -10.24 22.67
CA PRO A 371 -2.19 -10.67 21.43
C PRO A 371 -1.19 -11.03 20.33
N VAL A 372 -1.36 -12.21 19.74
CA VAL A 372 -0.64 -12.62 18.53
C VAL A 372 -1.16 -11.80 17.35
N ARG A 373 -0.22 -11.25 16.56
CA ARG A 373 -0.52 -10.34 15.44
C ARG A 373 0.13 -10.85 14.17
N ARG A 374 -0.59 -10.71 13.06
CA ARG A 374 -0.01 -10.90 11.72
C ARG A 374 0.75 -9.65 11.32
N ASP A 375 1.89 -9.85 10.67
CA ASP A 375 2.63 -8.75 10.05
C ASP A 375 1.92 -8.35 8.74
N TRP A 376 0.98 -7.41 8.88
CA TRP A 376 0.22 -6.90 7.75
C TRP A 376 1.07 -6.04 6.81
N ALA A 377 2.12 -5.40 7.33
CA ALA A 377 3.02 -4.54 6.56
C ALA A 377 3.79 -5.35 5.52
N LEU A 378 4.22 -6.58 5.82
CA LEU A 378 4.83 -7.50 4.85
C LEU A 378 3.95 -7.85 3.65
N ARG A 379 2.62 -7.77 3.81
CA ARG A 379 1.64 -8.07 2.76
C ARG A 379 1.00 -6.83 2.16
N TYR A 380 1.35 -5.64 2.64
CA TYR A 380 0.79 -4.41 2.11
C TYR A 380 1.28 -4.19 0.68
N ARG A 381 0.36 -3.87 -0.22
CA ARG A 381 0.62 -3.59 -1.65
C ARG A 381 -0.13 -2.34 -2.12
N GLY A 382 -0.61 -1.53 -1.17
CA GLY A 382 -1.41 -0.35 -1.48
C GLY A 382 -0.56 0.81 -1.94
N ARG A 383 -1.22 1.77 -2.61
CA ARG A 383 -0.53 2.92 -3.22
C ARG A 383 -0.01 3.92 -2.20
N ALA A 384 -0.77 4.13 -1.12
CA ALA A 384 -0.44 5.12 -0.09
C ALA A 384 0.79 4.69 0.72
N THR A 385 1.61 5.67 1.10
CA THR A 385 2.58 5.54 2.19
C THR A 385 1.82 5.40 3.50
N VAL A 386 2.06 4.34 4.28
CA VAL A 386 1.41 4.15 5.59
C VAL A 386 2.42 4.37 6.71
N VAL A 387 2.20 5.38 7.55
CA VAL A 387 3.06 5.71 8.70
C VAL A 387 2.33 5.34 9.98
N TYR A 388 2.99 4.56 10.84
CA TYR A 388 2.38 3.98 12.05
C TYR A 388 3.38 3.77 13.19
N GLY A 389 2.88 3.39 14.36
CA GLY A 389 3.60 3.14 15.61
C GLY A 389 3.15 1.82 16.26
N HIS A 390 2.81 1.86 17.55
CA HIS A 390 2.24 0.80 18.40
C HIS A 390 3.17 -0.33 18.82
N THR A 391 3.99 -0.86 17.90
CA THR A 391 4.91 -1.96 18.19
C THR A 391 6.33 -1.42 18.22
N PRO A 392 6.96 -1.28 19.39
CA PRO A 392 8.24 -0.61 19.49
C PRO A 392 9.32 -1.40 18.75
N VAL A 393 10.05 -0.72 17.87
CA VAL A 393 11.19 -1.24 17.11
C VAL A 393 12.46 -0.48 17.46
N LEU A 394 13.64 -1.07 17.25
CA LEU A 394 14.90 -0.37 17.54
C LEU A 394 15.16 0.82 16.60
N ARG A 395 14.77 0.68 15.34
CA ARG A 395 14.92 1.70 14.29
C ARG A 395 13.72 1.67 13.37
N ALA A 396 13.25 2.84 12.96
CA ALA A 396 12.18 2.95 11.98
C ALA A 396 12.66 2.47 10.61
N ARG A 397 11.89 1.59 9.96
CA ARG A 397 12.23 1.00 8.66
C ARG A 397 11.05 0.93 7.72
N TRP A 398 11.36 1.07 6.43
CA TRP A 398 10.42 0.92 5.34
C TRP A 398 10.17 -0.57 5.05
N VAL A 399 8.89 -0.94 4.95
CA VAL A 399 8.44 -2.27 4.56
C VAL A 399 7.26 -2.09 3.61
N ASN A 400 7.43 -2.43 2.33
CA ASN A 400 6.41 -2.32 1.28
C ASN A 400 5.70 -0.94 1.22
N GLY A 401 6.41 0.18 1.37
CA GLY A 401 5.79 1.50 1.38
C GLY A 401 5.08 1.87 2.69
N THR A 402 5.27 1.08 3.74
CA THR A 402 4.82 1.39 5.11
C THR A 402 6.02 1.59 6.01
N ILE A 403 5.88 2.34 7.10
CA ILE A 403 6.97 2.58 8.06
C ILE A 403 6.42 2.67 9.49
N ASN A 404 7.02 1.87 10.37
CA ASN A 404 6.80 1.97 11.82
C ASN A 404 7.82 2.95 12.42
N ILE A 405 7.36 4.01 13.06
CA ILE A 405 8.19 5.03 13.71
C ILE A 405 8.09 5.01 15.25
N ASP A 406 7.41 4.04 15.85
CA ASP A 406 7.52 3.80 17.29
C ASP A 406 8.88 3.15 17.57
N THR A 407 9.84 3.99 17.97
CA THR A 407 11.20 3.57 18.32
C THR A 407 11.41 3.40 19.83
N GLY A 408 10.33 3.16 20.57
CA GLY A 408 10.39 2.74 21.97
C GLY A 408 10.97 3.79 22.93
N CYS A 409 10.66 5.08 22.75
CA CYS A 409 11.17 6.18 23.60
C CYS A 409 11.03 5.88 25.10
N VAL A 410 9.84 5.48 25.53
CA VAL A 410 9.55 5.20 26.95
C VAL A 410 10.38 4.05 27.55
N PHE A 411 10.91 3.18 26.68
CA PHE A 411 11.73 2.02 27.03
C PHE A 411 13.23 2.31 26.94
N GLY A 412 13.63 3.56 26.74
CA GLY A 412 15.04 3.97 26.58
C GLY A 412 15.53 4.03 25.13
N GLY A 413 14.64 3.88 24.15
CA GLY A 413 14.94 4.03 22.73
C GLY A 413 15.01 5.50 22.30
N ARG A 414 14.25 5.85 21.26
CA ARG A 414 14.19 7.23 20.71
C ARG A 414 12.75 7.65 20.53
N LEU A 415 12.47 8.95 20.62
CA LEU A 415 11.25 9.52 20.05
C LEU A 415 11.55 9.97 18.62
N THR A 416 10.81 9.42 17.67
CA THR A 416 11.08 9.59 16.24
C THR A 416 9.92 10.26 15.54
N ALA A 417 10.24 11.16 14.62
CA ALA A 417 9.34 11.78 13.67
C ALA A 417 9.77 11.47 12.22
N LEU A 418 8.79 11.32 11.33
CA LEU A 418 8.98 11.32 9.89
C LEU A 418 8.51 12.67 9.32
N ARG A 419 9.40 13.36 8.61
CA ARG A 419 9.09 14.58 7.87
C ARG A 419 8.56 14.20 6.50
N TYR A 420 7.37 14.67 6.17
CA TYR A 420 6.69 14.43 4.90
C TYR A 420 6.50 15.77 4.16
N PRO A 421 6.76 15.86 2.84
CA PRO A 421 7.07 14.77 1.90
C PRO A 421 8.56 14.40 1.80
N GLU A 422 9.42 14.99 2.64
CA GLU A 422 10.88 14.79 2.56
C GLU A 422 11.31 13.33 2.82
N MET A 423 10.46 12.55 3.48
CA MET A 423 10.71 11.18 3.95
C MET A 423 11.95 11.08 4.86
N GLU A 424 12.26 12.15 5.59
CA GLU A 424 13.40 12.26 6.48
C GLU A 424 13.01 11.88 7.92
N LEU A 425 13.80 11.03 8.56
CA LEU A 425 13.61 10.68 9.97
C LEU A 425 14.39 11.63 10.87
N VAL A 426 13.71 12.26 11.83
CA VAL A 426 14.31 13.08 12.89
C VAL A 426 14.00 12.43 14.22
N SER A 427 15.00 12.31 15.11
CA SER A 427 14.78 11.65 16.40
C SER A 427 15.62 12.24 17.52
N VAL A 428 15.12 12.08 18.75
CA VAL A 428 15.82 12.40 20.00
C VAL A 428 15.97 11.12 20.84
N PRO A 429 17.13 10.88 21.48
CA PRO A 429 17.28 9.76 22.40
C PRO A 429 16.42 9.96 23.65
N ALA A 430 15.90 8.88 24.21
CA ALA A 430 15.26 8.90 25.51
C ALA A 430 16.25 9.34 26.59
N ARG A 431 15.82 10.18 27.54
CA ARG A 431 16.69 10.64 28.63
C ARG A 431 17.05 9.51 29.60
N ARG A 432 16.16 8.53 29.73
CA ARG A 432 16.32 7.32 30.55
C ARG A 432 15.29 6.26 30.15
N VAL A 433 15.42 5.06 30.70
CA VAL A 433 14.39 4.01 30.64
C VAL A 433 13.28 4.38 31.64
N HIS A 434 12.10 4.81 31.16
CA HIS A 434 10.97 5.20 32.03
C HIS A 434 10.06 4.01 32.39
N ALA A 435 10.05 2.98 31.55
CA ALA A 435 9.35 1.71 31.79
C ALA A 435 10.18 0.53 31.26
N GLN A 436 9.98 -0.66 31.84
CA GLN A 436 10.58 -1.89 31.31
C GLN A 436 9.70 -2.45 30.18
N PRO A 437 10.27 -2.82 29.02
CA PRO A 437 9.49 -3.38 27.93
C PRO A 437 9.12 -4.84 28.25
N ALA A 438 7.91 -5.26 27.87
CA ALA A 438 7.45 -6.63 28.07
C ALA A 438 8.22 -7.65 27.21
N ARG A 439 8.81 -7.19 26.11
CA ARG A 439 9.75 -7.93 25.26
C ARG A 439 11.01 -7.10 25.13
N PRO A 440 12.23 -7.68 25.11
CA PRO A 440 13.41 -6.93 24.73
C PRO A 440 13.16 -6.21 23.40
N LEU A 441 13.59 -4.95 23.28
CA LEU A 441 13.60 -4.25 22.00
C LEU A 441 14.61 -4.98 21.10
N SER A 442 14.18 -6.03 20.40
CA SER A 442 15.07 -6.80 19.53
C SER A 442 15.05 -6.19 18.13
N SER A 443 16.16 -6.33 17.41
CA SER A 443 16.14 -6.36 15.94
C SER A 443 15.09 -7.37 15.51
N ALA A 444 14.45 -7.17 14.37
CA ALA A 444 13.26 -7.92 13.95
C ALA A 444 13.50 -9.42 13.63
N ARG A 445 14.53 -10.06 14.20
CA ARG A 445 14.71 -11.51 14.30
C ARG A 445 15.41 -11.88 15.62
N PRO A 446 14.84 -12.78 16.44
CA PRO A 446 15.64 -13.56 17.38
C PRO A 446 16.51 -14.52 16.56
N ASP A 447 17.80 -14.59 16.89
CA ASP A 447 18.75 -15.61 16.42
C ASP A 447 18.74 -15.88 14.91
N SER A 448 19.17 -14.91 14.09
CA SER A 448 19.76 -15.32 12.81
C SER A 448 21.07 -16.06 13.12
N PRO A 449 21.18 -17.36 12.79
CA PRO A 449 22.38 -18.11 13.10
C PRO A 449 23.61 -17.41 12.49
N ALA A 450 24.73 -17.41 13.21
CA ALA A 450 25.99 -16.83 12.74
C ALA A 450 26.39 -17.39 11.37
N MET A 451 26.01 -18.65 11.11
CA MET A 451 26.16 -19.35 9.85
C MET A 451 24.85 -19.36 9.05
N PRO A 452 24.91 -19.18 7.71
CA PRO A 452 23.73 -19.35 6.87
C PRO A 452 23.16 -20.77 7.03
N PRO A 453 21.82 -20.94 6.99
CA PRO A 453 21.22 -22.27 7.07
C PRO A 453 21.75 -23.18 5.96
N GLU A 454 22.00 -24.45 6.29
CA GLU A 454 22.45 -25.42 5.29
C GLU A 454 21.41 -25.57 4.17
N ILE A 455 21.90 -25.54 2.93
CA ILE A 455 21.06 -25.73 1.74
C ILE A 455 20.87 -27.24 1.59
N PRO A 456 19.65 -27.77 1.75
CA PRO A 456 19.47 -29.20 1.60
C PRO A 456 19.70 -29.56 0.13
N VAL A 457 20.52 -30.58 -0.14
CA VAL A 457 20.90 -31.03 -1.49
C VAL A 457 20.14 -32.27 -1.98
N GLY A 458 19.20 -32.81 -1.19
CA GLY A 458 18.42 -33.99 -1.59
C GLY A 458 17.51 -33.76 -2.81
N ARG A 459 17.14 -34.87 -3.48
CA ARG A 459 16.27 -34.91 -4.68
C ARG A 459 14.97 -34.13 -4.46
N ARG A 460 14.67 -33.17 -5.35
CA ARG A 460 13.44 -32.35 -5.27
C ARG A 460 13.02 -31.79 -6.62
N VAL A 461 11.76 -31.38 -6.71
CA VAL A 461 11.26 -30.60 -7.85
C VAL A 461 11.18 -29.13 -7.42
N VAL A 462 11.86 -28.26 -8.17
CA VAL A 462 11.75 -26.80 -8.02
C VAL A 462 10.82 -26.31 -9.10
N GLN A 463 9.78 -25.58 -8.71
CA GLN A 463 8.75 -25.06 -9.61
C GLN A 463 8.49 -23.58 -9.35
N THR A 464 8.29 -22.83 -10.42
CA THR A 464 7.86 -21.43 -10.44
C THR A 464 6.33 -21.33 -10.61
N PRO A 465 5.68 -20.26 -10.13
CA PRO A 465 4.25 -19.99 -10.39
C PRO A 465 3.91 -19.98 -11.88
N GLY A 466 4.83 -19.52 -12.74
CA GLY A 466 4.72 -19.54 -14.21
C GLY A 466 4.85 -20.93 -14.85
N GLY A 467 4.83 -22.00 -14.06
CA GLY A 467 4.79 -23.39 -14.54
C GLY A 467 6.14 -23.96 -14.99
N LYS A 468 7.25 -23.20 -14.92
CA LYS A 468 8.59 -23.75 -15.19
C LYS A 468 9.00 -24.65 -14.02
N ARG A 469 9.46 -25.86 -14.33
CA ARG A 469 9.90 -26.85 -13.34
C ARG A 469 11.22 -27.49 -13.74
N ILE A 470 12.00 -27.89 -12.74
CA ILE A 470 13.17 -28.75 -12.90
C ILE A 470 13.18 -29.79 -11.77
N LEU A 471 13.50 -31.04 -12.12
CA LEU A 471 13.87 -32.04 -11.13
C LEU A 471 15.36 -31.87 -10.85
N LEU A 472 15.71 -31.44 -9.64
CA LEU A 472 17.09 -31.42 -9.19
C LEU A 472 17.43 -32.78 -8.58
N ARG A 473 18.35 -33.51 -9.21
CA ARG A 473 18.97 -34.68 -8.61
C ARG A 473 20.01 -34.25 -7.58
N GLU A 474 20.36 -35.15 -6.67
CA GLU A 474 21.29 -34.83 -5.58
C GLU A 474 22.69 -34.43 -6.09
N GLU A 475 23.22 -35.14 -7.08
CA GLU A 475 24.53 -34.84 -7.68
C GLU A 475 24.54 -33.47 -8.39
N GLU A 476 23.47 -33.17 -9.15
CA GLU A 476 23.28 -31.88 -9.83
C GLU A 476 23.19 -30.74 -8.82
N ALA A 477 22.43 -30.92 -7.73
CA ALA A 477 22.31 -29.93 -6.66
C ALA A 477 23.66 -29.71 -5.95
N ARG A 478 24.44 -30.77 -5.73
CA ARG A 478 25.77 -30.68 -5.11
C ARG A 478 26.77 -29.95 -6.00
N ALA A 479 26.79 -30.24 -7.30
CA ALA A 479 27.63 -29.54 -8.28
C ALA A 479 27.23 -28.07 -8.44
N ALA A 480 25.93 -27.78 -8.45
CA ALA A 480 25.41 -26.42 -8.47
C ALA A 480 25.80 -25.64 -7.21
N LEU A 481 25.70 -26.27 -6.04
CA LEU A 481 26.10 -25.68 -4.77
C LEU A 481 27.59 -25.35 -4.74
N GLU A 482 28.43 -26.24 -5.25
CA GLU A 482 29.87 -26.01 -5.36
C GLU A 482 30.17 -24.80 -6.28
N THR A 483 29.44 -24.67 -7.39
CA THR A 483 29.55 -23.50 -8.27
C THR A 483 29.16 -22.20 -7.57
N LEU A 484 28.09 -22.21 -6.76
CA LEU A 484 27.69 -21.05 -5.95
C LEU A 484 28.74 -20.68 -4.89
N ARG A 485 29.38 -21.68 -4.27
CA ARG A 485 30.46 -21.46 -3.29
C ARG A 485 31.70 -20.82 -3.92
N ARG A 486 32.04 -21.20 -5.16
CA ARG A 486 33.16 -20.63 -5.92
C ARG A 486 33.00 -19.14 -6.25
N LEU A 487 31.80 -18.58 -6.09
CA LEU A 487 31.61 -17.13 -6.20
C LEU A 487 32.34 -16.35 -5.10
N GLY A 488 32.75 -17.01 -4.00
CA GLY A 488 33.55 -16.40 -2.95
C GLY A 488 32.80 -15.37 -2.10
N VAL A 489 31.47 -15.35 -2.18
CA VAL A 489 30.61 -14.41 -1.44
C VAL A 489 29.65 -15.14 -0.51
N ASP A 490 29.32 -14.52 0.62
CA ASP A 490 28.40 -15.09 1.59
C ASP A 490 27.05 -15.44 0.93
N PRO A 491 26.51 -16.66 1.15
CA PRO A 491 25.27 -17.09 0.50
C PRO A 491 24.04 -16.22 0.80
N ARG A 492 24.07 -15.41 1.86
CA ARG A 492 23.01 -14.42 2.16
C ARG A 492 22.95 -13.30 1.13
N TRP A 493 24.07 -12.93 0.51
CA TRP A 493 24.11 -11.95 -0.58
C TRP A 493 23.66 -12.51 -1.92
N GLN A 494 23.71 -13.84 -2.07
CA GLN A 494 23.37 -14.52 -3.32
C GLN A 494 21.85 -14.66 -3.42
N ILE A 495 21.19 -13.60 -3.89
CA ILE A 495 19.72 -13.53 -4.06
C ILE A 495 19.28 -13.64 -5.53
N TYR A 496 20.23 -13.54 -6.45
CA TYR A 496 19.99 -13.57 -7.90
C TYR A 496 21.24 -14.04 -8.64
N LEU A 497 21.08 -14.64 -9.82
CA LEU A 497 22.16 -14.81 -10.79
C LEU A 497 21.71 -14.35 -12.18
N PRO A 498 22.58 -13.65 -12.94
CA PRO A 498 22.30 -13.33 -14.33
C PRO A 498 22.08 -14.60 -15.15
N ALA A 499 20.99 -14.61 -15.91
CA ALA A 499 20.69 -15.66 -16.88
C ALA A 499 21.57 -15.54 -18.12
N ARG A 500 21.80 -16.65 -18.82
CA ARG A 500 22.50 -16.61 -20.11
C ARG A 500 21.62 -15.91 -21.15
N VAL A 501 22.20 -14.99 -21.91
CA VAL A 501 21.56 -14.41 -23.10
C VAL A 501 21.93 -15.26 -24.31
N PRO A 502 20.98 -15.97 -24.94
CA PRO A 502 21.29 -16.79 -26.10
C PRO A 502 21.49 -15.90 -27.35
N PRO A 503 22.30 -16.36 -28.32
CA PRO A 503 22.52 -15.62 -29.56
C PRO A 503 21.25 -15.59 -30.43
N ALA A 504 21.12 -14.51 -31.21
CA ALA A 504 20.16 -14.44 -32.30
C ALA A 504 20.47 -15.50 -33.35
N ARG A 505 19.46 -15.86 -34.15
CA ARG A 505 19.65 -16.83 -35.24
C ARG A 505 20.57 -16.27 -36.32
N SER A 506 21.28 -17.18 -36.97
CA SER A 506 22.09 -16.86 -38.14
C SER A 506 21.21 -16.62 -39.36
N ARG A 507 21.69 -15.75 -40.26
CA ARG A 507 21.08 -15.50 -41.56
C ARG A 507 22.20 -15.11 -42.53
N ALA A 508 22.30 -15.86 -43.63
CA ALA A 508 23.17 -15.64 -44.80
C ALA A 508 24.59 -15.11 -44.52
N ASP A 509 24.69 -13.81 -44.24
CA ASP A 509 25.88 -12.98 -44.11
C ASP A 509 26.38 -12.79 -42.66
N LEU A 510 25.52 -13.04 -41.65
CA LEU A 510 25.87 -12.87 -40.24
C LEU A 510 25.57 -14.12 -39.39
N PRO A 511 26.52 -14.55 -38.54
CA PRO A 511 26.30 -15.64 -37.58
C PRO A 511 25.28 -15.29 -36.49
N GLU A 512 25.18 -14.01 -36.10
CA GLU A 512 24.15 -13.49 -35.20
C GLU A 512 23.49 -12.27 -35.87
N HIS A 513 22.27 -12.41 -36.38
CA HIS A 513 21.64 -11.37 -37.21
C HIS A 513 20.61 -10.55 -36.42
N PRO A 514 20.75 -9.21 -36.31
CA PRO A 514 19.82 -8.38 -35.52
C PRO A 514 18.36 -8.47 -35.97
N LEU A 515 18.09 -8.51 -37.28
CA LEU A 515 16.72 -8.70 -37.79
C LEU A 515 16.13 -10.06 -37.41
N GLU A 516 16.93 -11.12 -37.25
CA GLU A 516 16.42 -12.43 -36.80
C GLU A 516 16.06 -12.41 -35.31
N ALA A 517 16.74 -11.60 -34.50
CA ALA A 517 16.32 -11.36 -33.12
C ALA A 517 14.93 -10.69 -33.08
N LEU A 518 14.71 -9.71 -33.96
CA LEU A 518 13.42 -9.04 -34.09
C LEU A 518 12.33 -9.96 -34.59
N GLU A 519 12.58 -10.77 -35.61
CA GLU A 519 11.62 -11.77 -36.10
C GLU A 519 11.30 -12.81 -35.04
N THR A 520 12.29 -13.22 -34.23
CA THR A 520 12.06 -14.14 -33.11
C THR A 520 11.09 -13.55 -32.08
N LEU A 521 11.30 -12.29 -31.66
CA LEU A 521 10.41 -11.61 -30.71
C LEU A 521 9.04 -11.33 -31.34
N ARG A 522 8.98 -10.92 -32.61
CA ARG A 522 7.73 -10.68 -33.35
C ARG A 522 6.89 -11.94 -33.45
N ALA A 523 7.51 -13.09 -33.75
CA ALA A 523 6.85 -14.39 -33.77
C ALA A 523 6.30 -14.81 -32.39
N GLN A 524 6.84 -14.26 -31.31
CA GLN A 524 6.36 -14.45 -29.93
C GLN A 524 5.30 -13.41 -29.52
N GLY A 525 4.82 -12.59 -30.45
CA GLY A 525 3.76 -11.59 -30.22
C GLY A 525 4.25 -10.27 -29.61
N VAL A 526 5.56 -10.02 -29.60
CA VAL A 526 6.11 -8.75 -29.12
C VAL A 526 5.85 -7.65 -30.15
N ARG A 527 5.40 -6.48 -29.68
CA ARG A 527 5.21 -5.29 -30.53
C ARG A 527 6.38 -4.32 -30.49
N ARG A 528 6.90 -4.06 -29.29
CA ARG A 528 8.01 -3.11 -29.06
C ARG A 528 9.18 -3.81 -28.43
N ALA A 529 10.36 -3.55 -28.97
CA ALA A 529 11.63 -4.02 -28.44
C ALA A 529 12.60 -2.85 -28.27
N VAL A 530 13.69 -3.10 -27.57
CA VAL A 530 14.81 -2.18 -27.46
C VAL A 530 16.09 -2.91 -27.83
N PHE A 531 16.97 -2.19 -28.54
CA PHE A 531 18.35 -2.56 -28.72
C PHE A 531 19.14 -1.83 -27.65
N GLU A 532 19.90 -2.56 -26.85
CA GLU A 532 20.86 -2.01 -25.90
C GLU A 532 22.27 -2.34 -26.34
N GLU A 533 23.19 -1.41 -26.16
CA GLU A 533 24.62 -1.64 -26.36
C GLU A 533 25.11 -2.84 -25.53
N LEU A 534 25.82 -3.77 -26.18
CA LEU A 534 26.46 -4.88 -25.50
C LEU A 534 27.81 -4.43 -24.94
N HIS A 535 27.85 -4.14 -23.64
CA HIS A 535 29.09 -3.75 -22.96
C HIS A 535 30.15 -4.87 -23.01
N PRO A 536 31.40 -4.57 -23.39
CA PRO A 536 32.51 -5.53 -23.30
C PRO A 536 32.83 -5.82 -21.83
N GLY A 537 33.13 -7.07 -21.49
CA GLY A 537 33.56 -7.47 -20.15
C GLY A 537 32.61 -8.46 -19.46
N SER A 538 32.46 -8.33 -18.14
CA SER A 538 31.73 -9.29 -17.31
C SER A 538 30.41 -8.73 -16.78
N ARG A 539 29.35 -9.53 -16.81
CA ARG A 539 28.07 -9.24 -16.15
C ARG A 539 28.00 -9.85 -14.77
N GLY A 540 27.49 -9.09 -13.81
CA GLY A 540 27.36 -9.53 -12.44
C GLY A 540 26.37 -8.69 -11.65
N VAL A 541 26.28 -8.99 -10.37
CA VAL A 541 25.28 -8.43 -9.48
C VAL A 541 25.97 -7.56 -8.45
N VAL A 542 25.37 -6.41 -8.15
CA VAL A 542 25.77 -5.55 -7.05
C VAL A 542 24.57 -5.36 -6.13
N VAL A 543 24.70 -5.81 -4.89
CA VAL A 543 23.73 -5.57 -3.82
C VAL A 543 24.22 -4.41 -2.98
N LEU A 544 23.38 -3.38 -2.82
CA LEU A 544 23.66 -2.19 -2.05
C LEU A 544 22.75 -2.14 -0.83
N CYS A 545 23.31 -1.73 0.30
CA CYS A 545 22.56 -1.30 1.47
C CYS A 545 22.76 0.20 1.66
N ARG A 546 21.72 0.92 2.08
CA ARG A 546 21.80 2.36 2.31
C ARG A 546 22.77 2.68 3.45
N GLU A 547 22.67 1.97 4.56
CA GLU A 547 23.72 1.89 5.59
C GLU A 547 24.12 0.42 5.79
N ASP A 548 25.28 0.17 6.39
CA ASP A 548 25.79 -1.21 6.57
C ASP A 548 24.92 -2.02 7.54
N SER A 549 24.14 -1.35 8.39
CA SER A 549 23.28 -1.99 9.39
C SER A 549 22.12 -2.78 8.78
N GLU A 550 21.73 -2.45 7.55
CA GLU A 550 20.63 -3.07 6.83
C GLU A 550 20.96 -4.50 6.40
N ALA A 551 22.24 -4.83 6.27
CA ALA A 551 22.71 -6.20 6.04
C ALA A 551 22.24 -7.15 7.17
N VAL A 552 22.26 -6.67 8.42
CA VAL A 552 21.84 -7.46 9.59
C VAL A 552 20.37 -7.85 9.45
N ASP A 553 19.51 -6.87 9.27
CA ASP A 553 18.07 -7.08 9.34
C ASP A 553 17.44 -7.62 8.06
N ARG A 554 17.95 -7.21 6.89
CA ARG A 554 17.38 -7.61 5.60
C ARG A 554 17.96 -8.93 5.09
N PHE A 555 19.27 -9.11 5.25
CA PHE A 555 20.01 -10.25 4.70
C PHE A 555 20.38 -11.29 5.77
N GLY A 556 20.17 -10.97 7.06
CA GLY A 556 20.38 -11.90 8.17
C GLY A 556 21.84 -12.05 8.58
N PHE A 557 22.65 -10.99 8.43
CA PHE A 557 24.00 -10.93 8.98
C PHE A 557 23.98 -10.70 10.49
N SER A 558 25.03 -11.12 11.20
CA SER A 558 25.17 -10.86 12.65
C SER A 558 25.75 -9.48 12.94
N GLU A 559 26.44 -8.89 11.97
CA GLU A 559 27.13 -7.60 12.08
C GLU A 559 26.87 -6.76 10.82
N PRO A 560 26.93 -5.42 10.92
CA PRO A 560 26.85 -4.54 9.76
C PRO A 560 27.87 -4.93 8.69
N ARG A 561 27.46 -4.93 7.42
CA ARG A 561 28.35 -5.22 6.30
C ARG A 561 28.11 -4.25 5.15
N PRO A 562 29.17 -3.85 4.44
CA PRO A 562 28.99 -3.17 3.18
C PRO A 562 28.26 -4.08 2.20
N GLY A 563 27.61 -3.48 1.20
CA GLY A 563 27.04 -4.21 0.08
C GLY A 563 28.06 -5.13 -0.61
N CYS A 564 27.60 -5.93 -1.56
CA CYS A 564 28.41 -6.98 -2.18
C CYS A 564 28.32 -6.92 -3.70
N ALA A 565 29.43 -7.19 -4.38
CA ALA A 565 29.47 -7.41 -5.82
C ALA A 565 29.98 -8.82 -6.13
N TYR A 566 29.34 -9.53 -7.06
CA TYR A 566 29.75 -10.87 -7.45
C TYR A 566 29.51 -11.16 -8.94
N ARG A 567 30.27 -12.13 -9.47
CA ARG A 567 30.37 -12.50 -10.91
C ARG A 567 31.00 -11.46 -11.84
N LEU A 568 31.53 -10.38 -11.28
CA LEU A 568 32.31 -9.40 -12.03
C LEU A 568 33.79 -9.80 -12.01
N ALA A 569 34.47 -9.61 -13.14
CA ALA A 569 35.85 -10.04 -13.36
C ALA A 569 36.89 -9.14 -12.65
N GLY A 570 36.44 -8.05 -12.01
CA GLY A 570 37.28 -7.09 -11.32
C GLY A 570 36.54 -6.47 -10.12
N PRO A 571 37.26 -5.69 -9.29
CA PRO A 571 36.69 -5.05 -8.12
C PRO A 571 35.66 -3.99 -8.51
N VAL A 572 34.65 -3.83 -7.65
CA VAL A 572 33.63 -2.78 -7.77
C VAL A 572 33.67 -1.94 -6.50
N ASP A 573 33.73 -0.63 -6.67
CA ASP A 573 33.55 0.33 -5.58
C ASP A 573 32.07 0.42 -5.21
N VAL A 574 31.68 -0.39 -4.23
CA VAL A 574 30.30 -0.50 -3.71
C VAL A 574 29.86 0.81 -3.05
N ASP A 575 30.76 1.50 -2.35
CA ASP A 575 30.40 2.72 -1.61
C ASP A 575 30.21 3.91 -2.54
N ARG A 576 31.03 4.01 -3.59
CA ARG A 576 30.84 4.99 -4.66
C ARG A 576 29.51 4.77 -5.39
N LEU A 577 29.14 3.52 -5.68
CA LEU A 577 27.84 3.20 -6.28
C LEU A 577 26.67 3.47 -5.32
N ARG A 578 26.84 3.19 -4.02
CA ARG A 578 25.85 3.51 -2.97
C ARG A 578 25.60 5.01 -2.87
N ALA A 579 26.63 5.84 -2.93
CA ALA A 579 26.52 7.29 -2.93
C ALA A 579 25.76 7.78 -4.19
N ALA A 580 26.09 7.25 -5.37
CA ALA A 580 25.38 7.55 -6.61
C ALA A 580 23.89 7.16 -6.57
N ALA A 581 23.54 6.09 -5.83
CA ALA A 581 22.17 5.63 -5.65
C ALA A 581 21.31 6.49 -4.70
N GLY A 582 21.85 7.56 -4.11
CA GLY A 582 21.17 8.48 -3.18
C GLY A 582 19.70 8.80 -3.51
N PRO A 583 19.37 9.25 -4.74
CA PRO A 583 17.99 9.57 -5.11
C PRO A 583 17.04 8.36 -5.18
N LEU A 584 17.57 7.17 -5.49
CA LEU A 584 16.77 5.96 -5.68
C LEU A 584 16.18 5.46 -4.36
N TRP A 585 16.83 5.73 -3.21
CA TRP A 585 16.34 5.31 -1.89
C TRP A 585 14.93 5.87 -1.60
N GLY A 586 14.73 7.16 -1.86
CA GLY A 586 13.44 7.81 -1.65
C GLY A 586 12.42 7.46 -2.74
N GLU A 587 12.85 7.49 -4.01
CA GLU A 587 11.99 7.23 -5.17
C GLU A 587 11.42 5.80 -5.17
N LEU A 588 12.27 4.81 -4.85
CA LEU A 588 11.88 3.40 -4.75
C LEU A 588 11.45 3.00 -3.33
N ARG A 589 11.42 3.95 -2.38
CA ARG A 589 11.02 3.76 -0.98
C ARG A 589 11.71 2.55 -0.34
N THR A 590 13.04 2.52 -0.43
CA THR A 590 13.85 1.36 -0.06
C THR A 590 15.16 1.72 0.63
N ASP A 591 15.68 0.79 1.43
CA ASP A 591 16.95 0.84 2.13
C ASP A 591 17.98 -0.19 1.59
N TRP A 592 17.65 -0.92 0.53
CA TRP A 592 18.57 -1.79 -0.21
C TRP A 592 18.20 -1.89 -1.69
N LEU A 593 19.19 -2.18 -2.55
CA LEU A 593 19.00 -2.37 -3.98
C LEU A 593 19.76 -3.60 -4.46
N CYS A 594 19.18 -4.34 -5.39
CA CYS A 594 19.88 -5.34 -6.19
C CYS A 594 19.98 -4.83 -7.63
N LEU A 595 21.20 -4.64 -8.10
CA LEU A 595 21.50 -4.16 -9.44
C LEU A 595 22.19 -5.25 -10.24
N GLU A 596 21.86 -5.37 -11.51
CA GLU A 596 22.71 -6.06 -12.46
C GLU A 596 23.56 -5.03 -13.21
N CYS A 597 24.86 -5.28 -13.30
CA CYS A 597 25.83 -4.39 -13.93
C CYS A 597 26.71 -5.15 -14.91
N ALA A 598 27.27 -4.43 -15.89
CA ALA A 598 28.42 -4.85 -16.67
C ALA A 598 29.66 -4.08 -16.23
N LEU A 599 30.78 -4.77 -16.02
CA LEU A 599 32.07 -4.17 -15.74
C LEU A 599 32.93 -4.23 -17.00
N GLY A 600 33.30 -3.05 -17.49
CA GLY A 600 34.19 -2.84 -18.62
C GLY A 600 35.64 -3.22 -18.32
N ILE A 601 36.40 -3.53 -19.36
CA ILE A 601 37.83 -3.89 -19.26
C ILE A 601 38.67 -2.74 -18.70
N ASP A 602 38.23 -1.51 -18.90
CA ASP A 602 38.83 -0.27 -18.40
C ASP A 602 38.36 0.10 -16.97
N GLY A 603 37.61 -0.77 -16.31
CA GLY A 603 37.12 -0.59 -14.95
C GLY A 603 35.85 0.27 -14.83
N GLY A 604 35.28 0.76 -15.93
CA GLY A 604 34.00 1.47 -15.90
C GLY A 604 32.82 0.51 -15.66
N LEU A 605 31.85 0.92 -14.85
CA LEU A 605 30.68 0.10 -14.50
C LEU A 605 29.42 0.63 -15.20
N ALA A 606 28.71 -0.22 -15.93
CA ALA A 606 27.43 0.10 -16.55
C ALA A 606 26.28 -0.58 -15.79
N PRO A 607 25.44 0.16 -15.05
CA PRO A 607 24.22 -0.39 -14.48
C PRO A 607 23.22 -0.77 -15.59
N LEU A 608 22.79 -2.02 -15.63
CA LEU A 608 21.89 -2.54 -16.68
C LEU A 608 20.45 -2.62 -16.18
N TYR A 609 20.26 -3.20 -14.99
CA TYR A 609 18.94 -3.40 -14.40
C TYR A 609 18.94 -3.04 -12.93
N VAL A 610 17.92 -2.29 -12.50
CA VAL A 610 17.50 -2.25 -11.10
C VAL A 610 16.58 -3.45 -10.89
N LEU A 611 17.11 -4.56 -10.35
CA LEU A 611 16.40 -5.85 -10.31
C LEU A 611 15.34 -5.91 -9.20
N ALA A 612 15.71 -5.50 -7.98
CA ALA A 612 14.84 -5.58 -6.82
C ALA A 612 15.17 -4.50 -5.79
N SER A 613 14.15 -4.13 -5.03
CA SER A 613 14.21 -3.28 -3.85
C SER A 613 13.25 -3.81 -2.79
N GLU A 614 13.15 -3.12 -1.65
CA GLU A 614 12.21 -3.52 -0.60
C GLU A 614 10.78 -3.60 -1.15
N GLY A 615 10.19 -4.79 -1.03
CA GLY A 615 8.82 -5.06 -1.43
C GLY A 615 8.53 -5.23 -2.92
N ALA A 616 9.52 -5.04 -3.80
CA ALA A 616 9.32 -5.11 -5.24
C ALA A 616 10.46 -5.80 -5.99
N VAL A 617 10.07 -6.65 -6.96
CA VAL A 617 10.94 -7.09 -8.06
C VAL A 617 10.55 -6.28 -9.29
N HIS A 618 11.52 -5.62 -9.92
CA HIS A 618 11.28 -4.63 -10.96
C HIS A 618 11.43 -5.18 -12.38
N ALA A 619 11.15 -6.47 -12.59
CA ALA A 619 11.46 -7.17 -13.83
C ALA A 619 10.41 -6.98 -14.95
N GLY A 620 9.57 -5.93 -14.92
CA GLY A 620 8.37 -5.82 -15.76
C GLY A 620 8.47 -4.94 -17.01
N ASP A 621 9.21 -3.84 -16.96
CA ASP A 621 9.32 -2.86 -18.06
C ASP A 621 10.77 -2.38 -18.23
N ILE A 622 11.37 -2.60 -19.40
CA ILE A 622 12.72 -2.14 -19.70
C ILE A 622 12.82 -0.61 -19.66
N ALA A 623 11.74 0.12 -19.96
CA ALA A 623 11.74 1.58 -19.85
C ALA A 623 11.97 2.04 -18.41
N PHE A 624 11.50 1.30 -17.41
CA PHE A 624 11.78 1.57 -16.00
C PHE A 624 13.28 1.45 -15.72
N HIS A 625 13.92 0.37 -16.18
CA HIS A 625 15.35 0.16 -15.96
C HIS A 625 16.18 1.26 -16.61
N LEU A 626 15.97 1.54 -17.91
CA LEU A 626 16.72 2.56 -18.64
C LEU A 626 16.59 3.95 -17.99
N TYR A 627 15.41 4.32 -17.50
CA TYR A 627 15.21 5.58 -16.80
C TYR A 627 16.05 5.66 -15.51
N HIS A 628 16.03 4.63 -14.67
CA HIS A 628 16.74 4.63 -13.40
C HIS A 628 18.26 4.48 -13.59
N THR A 629 18.71 3.58 -14.46
CA THR A 629 20.14 3.33 -14.69
C THR A 629 20.84 4.48 -15.40
N THR A 630 20.16 5.16 -16.34
CA THR A 630 20.71 6.36 -16.98
C THR A 630 20.88 7.49 -15.98
N ARG A 631 19.91 7.71 -15.08
CA ARG A 631 20.01 8.72 -14.01
C ARG A 631 21.06 8.36 -12.99
N LEU A 632 21.22 7.07 -12.68
CA LEU A 632 22.28 6.58 -11.81
C LEU A 632 23.66 6.84 -12.42
N ALA A 633 23.85 6.50 -13.69
CA ALA A 633 25.11 6.73 -14.40
C ALA A 633 25.49 8.22 -14.48
N ALA A 634 24.50 9.10 -14.66
CA ALA A 634 24.72 10.55 -14.68
C ALA A 634 25.24 11.13 -13.35
N ARG A 635 25.13 10.40 -12.23
CA ARG A 635 25.64 10.87 -10.92
C ARG A 635 27.15 10.78 -10.79
N ASP A 636 27.77 9.89 -11.57
CA ASP A 636 29.22 9.70 -11.54
C ASP A 636 29.76 9.27 -12.92
N PRO A 637 29.77 10.19 -13.90
CA PRO A 637 30.16 9.86 -15.28
C PRO A 637 31.60 9.37 -15.44
N GLY A 638 32.46 9.60 -14.44
CA GLY A 638 33.85 9.14 -14.46
C GLY A 638 34.01 7.66 -14.11
N TYR A 639 33.00 7.04 -13.49
CA TYR A 639 33.01 5.62 -13.10
C TYR A 639 31.82 4.85 -13.69
N LEU A 640 30.66 5.49 -13.75
CA LEU A 640 29.42 4.90 -14.22
C LEU A 640 29.13 5.27 -15.67
N ARG A 641 28.75 4.28 -16.48
CA ARG A 641 28.48 4.44 -17.91
C ARG A 641 27.01 4.23 -18.22
N PRO A 642 26.34 5.17 -18.91
CA PRO A 642 25.01 4.93 -19.42
C PRO A 642 25.07 3.92 -20.58
N THR A 643 24.03 3.11 -20.71
CA THR A 643 23.87 2.18 -21.86
C THR A 643 23.21 2.92 -23.00
N ARG A 644 23.85 2.97 -24.19
CA ARG A 644 23.19 3.48 -25.40
C ARG A 644 22.11 2.51 -25.82
N TYR A 645 20.95 3.03 -26.26
CA TYR A 645 19.83 2.19 -26.67
C TYR A 645 19.02 2.80 -27.81
N ARG A 646 18.24 1.96 -28.51
CA ARG A 646 17.27 2.37 -29.53
C ARG A 646 15.98 1.56 -29.43
N TRP A 647 14.84 2.26 -29.38
CA TRP A 647 13.51 1.63 -29.41
C TRP A 647 13.11 1.22 -30.82
N VAL A 648 12.40 0.10 -30.94
CA VAL A 648 11.97 -0.48 -32.22
C VAL A 648 10.52 -0.92 -32.15
N ASP A 649 9.71 -0.52 -33.14
CA ASP A 649 8.40 -1.13 -33.39
C ASP A 649 8.58 -2.29 -34.39
N LEU A 650 8.28 -3.52 -33.94
CA LEU A 650 8.53 -4.74 -34.70
C LEU A 650 7.59 -4.89 -35.92
N TYR A 651 6.52 -4.10 -35.99
CA TYR A 651 5.58 -4.12 -37.10
C TYR A 651 5.78 -2.97 -38.08
N ASP A 652 6.66 -2.01 -37.77
CA ASP A 652 7.09 -0.98 -38.70
C ASP A 652 8.39 -1.41 -39.41
N GLN A 653 8.36 -1.45 -40.74
CA GLN A 653 9.53 -1.83 -41.52
C GLN A 653 10.67 -0.82 -41.36
N ARG A 654 10.34 0.48 -41.40
CA ARG A 654 11.35 1.53 -41.30
C ARG A 654 12.05 1.51 -39.94
N SER A 655 11.29 1.35 -38.85
CA SER A 655 11.86 1.22 -37.50
C SER A 655 12.85 0.05 -37.38
N ARG A 656 12.56 -1.10 -38.01
CA ARG A 656 13.46 -2.27 -38.02
C ARG A 656 14.73 -2.02 -38.84
N GLU A 657 14.62 -1.36 -39.99
CA GLU A 657 15.76 -0.99 -40.83
C GLU A 657 16.68 0.01 -40.11
N GLU A 658 16.09 1.04 -39.50
CA GLU A 658 16.83 2.02 -38.70
C GLU A 658 17.55 1.39 -37.49
N ALA A 659 16.95 0.37 -36.87
CA ALA A 659 17.59 -0.39 -35.79
C ALA A 659 18.80 -1.21 -36.28
N PHE A 660 18.70 -1.78 -37.48
CA PHE A 660 19.81 -2.48 -38.11
C PHE A 660 20.96 -1.51 -38.47
N CYS A 661 20.66 -0.35 -39.06
CA CYS A 661 21.66 0.68 -39.31
C CYS A 661 22.34 1.15 -38.02
N TRP A 662 21.56 1.37 -36.95
CA TRP A 662 22.12 1.71 -35.64
C TRP A 662 23.06 0.64 -35.10
N TRP A 663 22.73 -0.64 -35.26
CA TRP A 663 23.63 -1.74 -34.90
C TRP A 663 24.93 -1.72 -35.71
N GLN A 664 24.87 -1.43 -37.02
CA GLN A 664 26.06 -1.31 -37.87
C GLN A 664 26.95 -0.13 -37.44
N GLU A 665 26.37 1.02 -37.14
CA GLU A 665 27.09 2.19 -36.62
C GLU A 665 27.73 1.89 -35.26
N LEU A 666 27.01 1.20 -34.38
CA LEU A 666 27.47 0.81 -33.06
C LEU A 666 28.70 -0.11 -33.16
N THR A 667 28.62 -1.16 -33.99
CA THR A 667 29.71 -2.12 -34.16
C THR A 667 30.92 -1.51 -34.88
N ALA A 668 30.70 -0.65 -35.87
CA ALA A 668 31.77 0.11 -36.53
C ALA A 668 32.52 1.06 -35.56
N SER A 669 31.89 1.46 -34.44
CA SER A 669 32.54 2.25 -33.38
C SER A 669 33.36 1.42 -32.39
N GLY A 670 33.53 0.12 -32.62
CA GLY A 670 34.32 -0.79 -31.78
C GLY A 670 33.53 -1.45 -30.64
N VAL A 671 32.20 -1.36 -30.67
CA VAL A 671 31.33 -2.04 -29.70
C VAL A 671 31.09 -3.49 -30.14
N PRO A 672 31.07 -4.47 -29.22
CA PRO A 672 30.84 -5.88 -29.56
C PRO A 672 29.54 -6.17 -30.34
N GLY A 673 28.48 -5.44 -30.05
CA GLY A 673 27.16 -5.61 -30.66
C GLY A 673 26.04 -5.05 -29.81
N CYS A 674 24.87 -5.68 -29.85
CA CYS A 674 23.72 -5.28 -29.04
C CYS A 674 23.03 -6.46 -28.36
N VAL A 675 22.20 -6.15 -27.36
CA VAL A 675 21.21 -7.03 -26.77
C VAL A 675 19.82 -6.52 -27.15
N VAL A 676 19.01 -7.39 -27.75
CA VAL A 676 17.63 -7.09 -28.17
C VAL A 676 16.67 -7.64 -27.12
N GLN A 677 15.81 -6.80 -26.57
CA GLN A 677 14.91 -7.14 -25.46
C GLN A 677 13.48 -6.69 -25.76
N PRO A 678 12.44 -7.44 -25.36
CA PRO A 678 11.08 -6.94 -25.40
C PRO A 678 10.91 -5.79 -24.40
N ARG A 679 10.05 -4.81 -24.70
CA ARG A 679 9.76 -3.73 -23.74
C ARG A 679 9.22 -4.28 -22.43
N GLU A 680 8.21 -5.14 -22.52
CA GLU A 680 7.59 -5.77 -21.36
C GLU A 680 8.16 -7.18 -21.18
N LEU A 681 8.79 -7.40 -20.05
CA LEU A 681 9.27 -8.71 -19.62
C LEU A 681 8.11 -9.39 -18.88
N ARG A 682 7.52 -10.43 -19.49
CA ARG A 682 6.44 -11.21 -18.88
C ARG A 682 6.91 -12.62 -18.56
N HIS A 683 6.41 -13.19 -17.46
CA HIS A 683 6.50 -14.64 -17.21
C HIS A 683 5.86 -15.40 -18.38
N GLY A 684 6.61 -16.28 -19.06
CA GLY A 684 6.05 -17.00 -20.21
C GLY A 684 7.05 -17.69 -21.13
N SER A 685 6.73 -17.66 -22.43
CA SER A 685 7.49 -18.26 -23.53
C SER A 685 8.30 -17.24 -24.34
N VAL A 686 8.18 -15.94 -24.02
CA VAL A 686 8.90 -14.86 -24.70
C VAL A 686 10.33 -14.78 -24.20
N GLN A 687 11.31 -14.75 -25.11
CA GLN A 687 12.72 -14.61 -24.75
C GLN A 687 12.97 -13.26 -24.07
N PRO A 688 13.64 -13.23 -22.90
CA PRO A 688 13.90 -11.98 -22.17
C PRO A 688 14.96 -11.12 -22.87
N ALA A 689 15.89 -11.73 -23.59
CA ALA A 689 16.95 -11.05 -24.31
C ALA A 689 17.55 -11.96 -25.37
N LEU A 690 18.03 -11.37 -26.47
CA LEU A 690 18.81 -12.03 -27.52
C LEU A 690 20.05 -11.18 -27.82
N GLN A 691 21.24 -11.79 -27.86
CA GLN A 691 22.46 -11.05 -28.20
C GLN A 691 22.75 -11.12 -29.70
N CYS A 692 23.24 -10.02 -30.26
CA CYS A 692 23.65 -9.89 -31.66
C CYS A 692 25.02 -9.24 -31.74
N ARG A 693 26.07 -10.06 -31.84
CA ARG A 693 27.47 -9.64 -31.90
C ARG A 693 27.95 -9.47 -33.34
N SER A 694 28.88 -8.53 -33.54
CA SER A 694 29.54 -8.36 -34.83
C SER A 694 30.47 -9.54 -35.14
N PRO A 695 30.69 -9.85 -36.43
CA PRO A 695 31.64 -10.90 -36.84
C PRO A 695 33.05 -10.71 -36.26
N GLU A 696 33.53 -9.46 -36.22
CA GLU A 696 34.85 -9.10 -35.69
C GLU A 696 35.03 -9.52 -34.22
N HIS A 697 33.95 -9.46 -33.42
CA HIS A 697 33.98 -9.79 -32.00
C HIS A 697 33.62 -11.24 -31.68
N LEU A 698 33.18 -12.03 -32.67
CA LEU A 698 32.92 -13.46 -32.50
C LEU A 698 34.20 -14.30 -32.65
N GLY A 699 35.18 -13.81 -33.40
CA GLY A 699 36.42 -14.53 -33.71
C GLY A 699 36.18 -15.78 -34.58
N GLU A 700 37.19 -16.65 -34.69
CA GLU A 700 37.12 -17.93 -35.43
C GLU A 700 36.42 -19.06 -34.65
N ALA A 701 35.99 -18.81 -33.41
CA ALA A 701 35.33 -19.82 -32.60
C ALA A 701 33.95 -20.17 -33.18
N PRO A 702 33.59 -21.46 -33.31
CA PRO A 702 32.28 -21.84 -33.80
C PRO A 702 31.20 -21.30 -32.85
N THR A 703 30.42 -20.32 -33.32
CA THR A 703 29.22 -19.87 -32.61
C THR A 703 28.30 -21.08 -32.46
N PRO A 704 27.88 -21.47 -31.23
CA PRO A 704 26.87 -22.51 -31.09
C PRO A 704 25.64 -22.05 -31.88
N ALA A 705 25.19 -22.87 -32.84
CA ALA A 705 23.99 -22.56 -33.59
C ALA A 705 22.82 -22.42 -32.59
N SER A 706 22.21 -21.23 -32.54
CA SER A 706 21.09 -20.93 -31.67
C SER A 706 20.00 -22.00 -31.81
N SER A 707 19.83 -22.84 -30.78
CA SER A 707 18.91 -23.99 -30.83
C SER A 707 17.65 -23.76 -29.99
N PRO A 708 16.52 -24.40 -30.31
CA PRO A 708 15.33 -24.39 -29.45
C PRO A 708 15.62 -24.83 -28.00
N ARG A 709 16.62 -25.71 -27.81
CA ARG A 709 17.06 -26.16 -26.48
C ARG A 709 17.74 -25.05 -25.69
N GLU A 710 18.63 -24.28 -26.32
CA GLU A 710 19.29 -23.14 -25.69
C GLU A 710 18.29 -22.04 -25.31
N TYR A 711 17.34 -21.75 -26.20
CA TYR A 711 16.28 -20.77 -25.94
C TYR A 711 15.38 -21.21 -24.77
N SER A 712 15.02 -22.50 -24.70
CA SER A 712 14.27 -23.06 -23.58
C SER A 712 15.06 -23.02 -22.27
N ARG A 713 16.38 -23.22 -22.32
CA ARG A 713 17.27 -23.15 -21.16
C ARG A 713 17.38 -21.72 -20.62
N ALA A 714 17.62 -20.74 -21.50
CA ALA A 714 17.67 -19.32 -21.13
C ALA A 714 16.36 -18.86 -20.45
N LEU A 715 15.20 -19.24 -21.00
CA LEU A 715 13.90 -18.96 -20.40
C LEU A 715 13.75 -19.53 -19.00
N ARG A 716 14.15 -20.80 -18.80
CA ARG A 716 14.06 -21.44 -17.48
C ARG A 716 15.02 -20.80 -16.49
N GLN A 717 16.23 -20.45 -16.91
CA GLN A 717 17.18 -19.74 -16.05
C GLN A 717 16.66 -18.37 -15.63
N PHE A 718 16.13 -17.60 -16.57
CA PHE A 718 15.53 -16.30 -16.27
C PHE A 718 14.36 -16.44 -15.29
N ALA A 719 13.46 -17.40 -15.51
CA ALA A 719 12.33 -17.65 -14.63
C ALA A 719 12.76 -18.03 -13.20
N PHE A 720 13.77 -18.89 -13.03
CA PHE A 720 14.27 -19.23 -11.69
C PHE A 720 15.02 -18.07 -11.03
N GLY A 721 15.74 -17.24 -11.80
CA GLY A 721 16.36 -16.02 -11.28
C GLY A 721 15.32 -15.03 -10.75
N LEU A 722 14.24 -14.79 -11.50
CA LEU A 722 13.13 -13.96 -11.04
C LEU A 722 12.43 -14.54 -9.81
N GLU A 723 12.15 -15.84 -9.80
CA GLU A 723 11.56 -16.52 -8.65
C GLU A 723 12.42 -16.36 -7.39
N ALA A 724 13.75 -16.45 -7.52
CA ALA A 724 14.67 -16.24 -6.39
C ALA A 724 14.50 -14.83 -5.78
N LEU A 725 14.43 -13.81 -6.64
CA LEU A 725 14.16 -12.43 -6.22
C LEU A 725 12.77 -12.28 -5.60
N GLU A 726 11.74 -12.86 -6.22
CA GLU A 726 10.35 -12.79 -5.73
C GLU A 726 10.24 -13.39 -4.32
N ARG A 727 10.84 -14.56 -4.09
CA ARG A 727 10.90 -15.20 -2.77
C ARG A 727 11.69 -14.39 -1.76
N PHE A 728 12.83 -13.84 -2.18
CA PHE A 728 13.66 -13.02 -1.30
C PHE A 728 12.92 -11.75 -0.88
N VAL A 729 12.26 -11.07 -1.82
CA VAL A 729 11.42 -9.88 -1.58
C VAL A 729 10.21 -10.21 -0.70
N ALA A 730 9.59 -11.38 -0.90
CA ALA A 730 8.51 -11.89 -0.05
C ALA A 730 8.98 -12.35 1.35
N ARG A 731 10.28 -12.24 1.64
CA ARG A 731 10.92 -12.66 2.90
C ARG A 731 10.74 -14.14 3.23
N GLU A 732 10.71 -14.99 2.20
CA GLU A 732 10.83 -16.44 2.40
C GLU A 732 12.18 -16.82 3.03
N PRO A 733 12.27 -17.96 3.73
CA PRO A 733 13.54 -18.46 4.27
C PRO A 733 14.62 -18.57 3.18
N LEU A 734 15.87 -18.23 3.49
CA LEU A 734 16.99 -18.24 2.54
C LEU A 734 17.13 -19.57 1.73
N PRO A 735 16.90 -20.77 2.32
CA PRO A 735 16.94 -22.02 1.53
C PRO A 735 15.94 -22.06 0.37
N ARG A 736 14.79 -21.38 0.49
CA ARG A 736 13.76 -21.26 -0.57
C ARG A 736 14.20 -20.35 -1.72
N VAL A 737 15.05 -19.37 -1.43
CA VAL A 737 15.69 -18.52 -2.45
C VAL A 737 16.79 -19.32 -3.14
N GLN A 738 17.61 -20.01 -2.34
CA GLN A 738 18.77 -20.76 -2.84
C GLN A 738 18.40 -21.98 -3.68
N GLU A 739 17.27 -22.66 -3.43
CA GLU A 739 16.80 -23.72 -4.33
C GLU A 739 16.57 -23.23 -5.77
N CYS A 740 16.13 -21.98 -5.95
CA CYS A 740 15.96 -21.38 -7.27
C CYS A 740 17.32 -21.10 -7.94
N LEU A 741 18.31 -20.65 -7.17
CA LEU A 741 19.67 -20.44 -7.69
C LEU A 741 20.35 -21.76 -8.05
N LEU A 742 20.15 -22.82 -7.24
CA LEU A 742 20.61 -24.17 -7.57
C LEU A 742 19.95 -24.66 -8.87
N ALA A 743 18.64 -24.47 -9.04
CA ALA A 743 17.93 -24.78 -10.27
C ALA A 743 18.51 -24.03 -11.48
N GLN A 744 18.84 -22.76 -11.32
CA GLN A 744 19.42 -21.94 -12.37
C GLN A 744 20.83 -22.40 -12.78
N VAL A 745 21.67 -22.76 -11.82
CA VAL A 745 23.03 -23.27 -12.07
C VAL A 745 23.00 -24.69 -12.63
N ALA A 746 22.12 -25.56 -12.16
CA ALA A 746 21.98 -26.92 -12.70
C ALA A 746 21.61 -26.88 -14.19
N LEU A 747 20.82 -25.90 -14.63
CA LEU A 747 20.53 -25.68 -16.05
C LEU A 747 21.76 -25.25 -16.87
N GLN A 748 22.87 -24.82 -16.26
CA GLN A 748 24.11 -24.47 -16.98
C GLN A 748 24.97 -25.69 -17.29
N ALA A 749 24.94 -26.72 -16.44
CA ALA A 749 25.81 -27.90 -16.53
C ALA A 749 25.34 -28.97 -17.53
N ASP A 750 24.09 -28.85 -17.99
CA ASP A 750 23.38 -29.83 -18.81
C ASP A 750 23.62 -29.65 -20.31
#